data_AF-A0AAD2G3B9-F1
#
_entry.id   AF-A0AAD2G3B9-F1
#
_cell.length_a   1.000
_cell.length_b   1.000
_cell.length_c   1.000
_cell.angle_alpha   90.00
_cell.angle_beta   90.00
_cell.angle_gamma   90.00
#
_symmetry.space_group_name_H-M   'P 1'
#
loop_
_entity.id
_entity.type
_entity.pdbx_description
1 polymer ?
#
loop_
_entity_poly.entity_id
_entity_poly.type
_entity_poly.pdbx_seq_one_letter_code
_entity_poly.pdbx_strand_id
1 'polypeptide(L)'
;MMEHRQRPANNNKQGPKGGRVLRMNGARLLAIISFVAGIFMTSIVFFARTIILSNDDSLNEDHFRSMKNIKSKDDCNCQESDHYKEQQEQMAVQKQLLEDLKEEINRLSNQLTGSHQPVKEEVVVAAAAAAKEAAVRHLDASSSNLVQYKTELAGMLMNMWDLAEDKQMINDHSGETSVQRLMLNTFMHEVSDQLPGTLAGMRCMIFEFKYISQFGGCRETFHFRHDPNEKGIINPMTTKYGTYGIIKGDLEGDVSHVPQEYFDMAIYTQQMQHEKHFWKALPNLAGTIDEGGLLIFSIPWAFMFHPLRGDFYRYSPSAVYHLLESSGFAICHIVSDGWKSMQMHALGLGVEDIYDLESVLKSQSKVSLLSGATSYMAVAQRVEEIGDPCTLQRLKLSNEITREEINGFGIHGEFLPDPMKDFPYGPKKKKTMKVPNKRAKKDAKKKSFKIVINDPPASEDEDEDGSISSYDDGVPEEQFQYQYQYAIPVKTPPPTRGNFSVEFTEVVSDYSGPIPPKTTCFVTASYAKTLQSMDNMIHVRNTSPYFKFFMFTNWNDDQWKTPGWIKITTKYNYTRSITHSRYGKFLGWKYDQIRQECDAVYYMDSNIQLKANQSTWMEMSATISSTEPGIMQFKHEQNRSGIFDEFAAITKWKKDYAGNVQKSIAWFSAQPDFENDIPIYMNQLFGYNPKSPTYQRLSQGFWDHYSKEEDSWRDQPLWAFMLHRYNVTPLAFPETNFKRIWKVPNRVNFGHHDHRYTSEADVIVDWD
;
A
#
# COMPACT_ATOMS: atom_id res chain seq x y z
N MET A 1 -75.61 -8.68 38.24
CA MET A 1 -76.95 -9.03 37.73
C MET A 1 -76.82 -9.23 36.23
N MET A 2 -77.11 -10.46 35.78
CA MET A 2 -77.59 -10.90 34.45
C MET A 2 -76.90 -10.36 33.18
N GLU A 3 -76.69 -11.08 32.09
CA GLU A 3 -76.75 -12.48 31.63
C GLU A 3 -76.27 -12.35 30.15
N HIS A 4 -75.44 -13.24 29.59
CA HIS A 4 -75.87 -14.29 28.65
C HIS A 4 -76.72 -13.80 27.45
N ARG A 5 -76.47 -14.14 26.19
CA ARG A 5 -76.31 -15.48 25.57
C ARG A 5 -76.05 -15.23 24.06
N GLN A 6 -75.06 -15.90 23.46
CA GLN A 6 -75.14 -17.18 22.75
C GLN A 6 -75.91 -17.19 21.40
N ARG A 7 -75.17 -17.76 20.43
CA ARG A 7 -75.48 -18.28 19.09
C ARG A 7 -76.90 -18.82 18.87
N PRO A 8 -77.26 -19.05 17.60
CA PRO A 8 -77.50 -20.44 17.24
C PRO A 8 -76.87 -20.90 15.91
N ALA A 9 -76.54 -22.18 15.91
CA ALA A 9 -76.32 -23.03 14.76
C ALA A 9 -77.66 -23.34 14.06
N ASN A 10 -77.64 -23.66 12.76
CA ASN A 10 -77.96 -25.02 12.28
C ASN A 10 -78.06 -25.11 10.75
N ASN A 11 -77.37 -26.11 10.21
CA ASN A 11 -77.88 -27.20 9.36
C ASN A 11 -78.93 -26.88 8.27
N ASN A 12 -78.58 -27.23 7.03
CA ASN A 12 -78.92 -28.52 6.39
C ASN A 12 -79.36 -28.41 4.92
N LYS A 13 -78.84 -29.39 4.16
CA LYS A 13 -79.46 -30.17 3.08
C LYS A 13 -79.31 -29.76 1.61
N GLN A 14 -78.96 -30.83 0.89
CA GLN A 14 -78.64 -31.03 -0.51
C GLN A 14 -79.87 -31.02 -1.43
N GLY A 15 -79.63 -30.72 -2.71
CA GLY A 15 -80.49 -31.06 -3.85
C GLY A 15 -79.75 -30.85 -5.19
N PRO A 16 -80.10 -31.57 -6.28
CA PRO A 16 -79.09 -32.14 -7.19
C PRO A 16 -79.03 -31.56 -8.63
N LYS A 17 -77.88 -31.83 -9.27
CA LYS A 17 -77.57 -32.05 -10.71
C LYS A 17 -77.93 -30.98 -11.76
N GLY A 18 -76.91 -30.56 -12.51
CA GLY A 18 -77.03 -30.00 -13.86
C GLY A 18 -75.68 -29.60 -14.44
N GLY A 19 -75.15 -30.37 -15.39
CA GLY A 19 -73.82 -30.18 -15.96
C GLY A 19 -73.65 -28.86 -16.72
N ARG A 20 -72.49 -28.23 -16.53
CA ARG A 20 -71.92 -27.28 -17.49
C ARG A 20 -70.44 -27.60 -17.69
N VAL A 21 -70.10 -27.83 -18.95
CA VAL A 21 -68.73 -27.85 -19.47
C VAL A 21 -68.10 -26.49 -19.15
N LEU A 22 -67.18 -26.46 -18.19
CA LEU A 22 -66.37 -25.29 -17.91
C LEU A 22 -65.25 -25.22 -18.96
N ARG A 23 -65.43 -24.37 -19.97
CA ARG A 23 -64.27 -23.81 -20.68
C ARG A 23 -63.40 -23.12 -19.63
N MET A 24 -62.21 -23.67 -19.38
CA MET A 24 -61.19 -23.00 -18.59
C MET A 24 -60.77 -21.76 -19.37
N ASN A 25 -61.16 -20.58 -18.88
CA ASN A 25 -60.64 -19.32 -19.41
C ASN A 25 -59.11 -19.33 -19.29
N GLY A 26 -58.40 -18.87 -20.32
CA GLY A 26 -56.93 -18.86 -20.39
C GLY A 26 -56.26 -18.25 -19.16
N ALA A 27 -56.93 -17.33 -18.46
CA ALA A 27 -56.48 -16.76 -17.19
C ALA A 27 -56.35 -17.79 -16.04
N ARG A 28 -57.22 -18.81 -15.98
CA ARG A 28 -57.11 -19.88 -14.97
C ARG A 28 -55.99 -20.87 -15.29
N LEU A 29 -55.76 -21.15 -16.57
CA LEU A 29 -54.62 -21.96 -17.00
C LEU A 29 -53.29 -21.23 -16.74
N LEU A 30 -53.22 -19.93 -17.05
CA LEU A 30 -52.07 -19.07 -16.71
C LEU A 30 -51.83 -18.95 -15.20
N ALA A 31 -52.89 -18.89 -14.38
CA ALA A 31 -52.76 -18.87 -12.93
C ALA A 31 -52.22 -20.19 -12.37
N ILE A 32 -52.67 -21.33 -12.91
CA ILE A 32 -52.17 -22.65 -12.52
C ILE A 32 -50.71 -22.82 -12.97
N ILE A 33 -50.36 -22.41 -14.18
CA ILE A 33 -48.97 -22.45 -14.68
C ILE A 33 -48.07 -21.53 -13.84
N SER A 34 -48.53 -20.32 -13.49
CA SER A 34 -47.77 -19.39 -12.64
C SER A 34 -47.60 -19.90 -11.21
N PHE A 35 -48.61 -20.59 -10.67
CA PHE A 35 -48.56 -21.20 -9.35
C PHE A 35 -47.59 -22.40 -9.31
N VAL A 36 -47.63 -23.26 -10.33
CA VAL A 36 -46.70 -24.39 -10.47
C VAL A 36 -45.27 -23.90 -10.70
N ALA A 37 -45.06 -22.87 -11.53
CA ALA A 37 -43.76 -22.23 -11.72
C ALA A 37 -43.24 -21.57 -10.44
N GLY A 38 -44.12 -20.98 -9.62
CA GLY A 38 -43.76 -20.42 -8.32
C GLY A 38 -43.30 -21.48 -7.32
N ILE A 39 -44.02 -22.62 -7.23
CA ILE A 39 -43.60 -23.75 -6.39
C ILE A 39 -42.26 -24.31 -6.89
N PHE A 40 -42.10 -24.47 -8.20
CA PHE A 40 -40.85 -24.97 -8.79
C PHE A 40 -39.66 -24.06 -8.51
N MET A 41 -39.83 -22.74 -8.63
CA MET A 41 -38.79 -21.75 -8.30
C MET A 41 -38.45 -21.72 -6.81
N THR A 42 -39.44 -21.89 -5.93
CA THR A 42 -39.20 -21.91 -4.47
C THR A 42 -38.42 -23.16 -4.06
N SER A 43 -38.74 -24.31 -4.66
CA SER A 43 -38.00 -25.56 -4.46
C SER A 43 -36.58 -25.48 -5.02
N ILE A 44 -36.36 -24.83 -6.17
CA ILE A 44 -35.02 -24.58 -6.73
C ILE A 44 -34.19 -23.66 -5.82
N VAL A 45 -34.79 -22.61 -5.26
CA VAL A 45 -34.09 -21.71 -4.32
C VAL A 45 -33.71 -22.44 -3.03
N PHE A 46 -34.59 -23.32 -2.52
CA PHE A 46 -34.27 -24.16 -1.37
C PHE A 46 -33.16 -25.18 -1.71
N PHE A 47 -33.20 -25.80 -2.88
CA PHE A 47 -32.18 -26.73 -3.37
C PHE A 47 -30.81 -26.06 -3.59
N ALA A 48 -30.79 -24.87 -4.20
CA ALA A 48 -29.58 -24.09 -4.41
C ALA A 48 -28.95 -23.69 -3.07
N ARG A 49 -29.76 -23.33 -2.07
CA ARG A 49 -29.29 -23.01 -0.72
C ARG A 49 -28.65 -24.20 0.00
N THR A 50 -29.15 -25.41 -0.24
CA THR A 50 -28.57 -26.65 0.33
C THR A 50 -27.29 -27.06 -0.41
N ILE A 51 -27.22 -26.90 -1.74
CA ILE A 51 -25.99 -27.13 -2.54
C ILE A 51 -24.88 -26.12 -2.18
N ILE A 52 -25.24 -24.86 -1.88
CA ILE A 52 -24.31 -23.81 -1.44
C ILE A 52 -23.62 -24.15 -0.11
N LEU A 53 -24.22 -25.02 0.72
CA LEU A 53 -23.63 -25.46 1.98
C LEU A 53 -22.81 -26.76 1.85
N SER A 54 -22.84 -27.45 0.70
CA SER A 54 -22.20 -28.77 0.54
C SER A 54 -21.11 -28.86 -0.53
N ASN A 55 -20.96 -27.89 -1.45
CA ASN A 55 -20.04 -28.03 -2.58
C ASN A 55 -18.81 -27.13 -2.47
N ASP A 56 -17.76 -27.65 -1.83
CA ASP A 56 -16.37 -27.31 -2.17
C ASP A 56 -15.60 -28.59 -2.55
N ASP A 57 -16.00 -29.19 -3.68
CA ASP A 57 -15.42 -30.44 -4.19
C ASP A 57 -14.17 -30.22 -5.06
N SER A 58 -13.72 -28.98 -5.25
CA SER A 58 -12.60 -28.68 -6.16
C SER A 58 -11.22 -28.97 -5.56
N LEU A 59 -11.13 -29.19 -4.24
CA LEU A 59 -9.88 -29.54 -3.55
C LEU A 59 -9.66 -31.06 -3.36
N ASN A 60 -10.68 -31.89 -3.59
CA ASN A 60 -10.59 -33.33 -3.30
C ASN A 60 -10.11 -34.20 -4.47
N GLU A 61 -10.39 -33.86 -5.74
CA GLU A 61 -10.04 -34.76 -6.85
C GLU A 61 -8.52 -34.87 -7.11
N ASP A 62 -7.75 -33.79 -6.93
CA ASP A 62 -6.29 -33.82 -7.08
C ASP A 62 -5.59 -34.49 -5.88
N HIS A 63 -6.18 -34.39 -4.68
CA HIS A 63 -5.73 -35.12 -3.51
C HIS A 63 -6.02 -36.64 -3.63
N PHE A 64 -7.17 -37.01 -4.23
CA PHE A 64 -7.55 -38.39 -4.52
C PHE A 64 -6.69 -39.06 -5.59
N ARG A 65 -6.18 -38.32 -6.58
CA ARG A 65 -5.22 -38.86 -7.57
C ARG A 65 -3.84 -39.12 -6.97
N SER A 66 -3.43 -38.32 -5.98
CA SER A 66 -2.16 -38.52 -5.27
C SER A 66 -2.18 -39.77 -4.37
N MET A 67 -3.31 -40.10 -3.74
CA MET A 67 -3.41 -41.25 -2.83
C MET A 67 -3.55 -42.62 -3.53
N LYS A 68 -4.05 -42.67 -4.77
CA LYS A 68 -4.24 -43.94 -5.51
C LYS A 68 -2.96 -44.60 -6.04
N ASN A 69 -1.80 -43.93 -5.93
CA ASN A 69 -0.51 -44.47 -6.39
C ASN A 69 0.33 -45.16 -5.29
N ILE A 70 -0.19 -45.31 -4.07
CA ILE A 70 0.50 -46.08 -3.03
C ILE A 70 0.05 -47.54 -3.08
N LYS A 71 0.82 -48.36 -3.80
CA LYS A 71 0.76 -49.82 -3.71
C LYS A 71 1.49 -50.29 -2.45
N SER A 72 0.76 -50.40 -1.35
CA SER A 72 0.94 -51.50 -0.38
C SER A 72 -0.31 -51.61 0.47
N LYS A 73 -1.27 -52.43 0.02
CA LYS A 73 -2.26 -53.03 0.89
C LYS A 73 -1.50 -54.06 1.71
N ASP A 74 -1.20 -53.72 2.95
CA ASP A 74 -1.26 -54.57 4.15
C ASP A 74 -0.85 -53.65 5.31
N ASP A 75 -1.66 -53.64 6.37
CA ASP A 75 -1.51 -52.84 7.61
C ASP A 75 -2.07 -51.40 7.62
N CYS A 76 -3.40 -51.28 7.59
CA CYS A 76 -4.08 -50.30 8.45
C CYS A 76 -5.52 -50.71 8.72
N ASN A 77 -5.79 -51.13 9.96
CA ASN A 77 -7.13 -51.36 10.48
C ASN A 77 -7.72 -50.03 10.97
N CYS A 78 -8.11 -49.17 10.03
CA CYS A 78 -8.79 -47.91 10.35
C CYS A 78 -10.29 -48.16 10.35
N GLN A 79 -10.93 -48.05 11.52
CA GLN A 79 -12.38 -47.99 11.62
C GLN A 79 -12.86 -46.73 10.89
N GLU A 80 -13.74 -46.90 9.90
CA GLU A 80 -14.41 -45.79 9.22
C GLU A 80 -15.14 -44.94 10.26
N SER A 81 -14.80 -43.65 10.33
CA SER A 81 -15.46 -42.73 11.27
C SER A 81 -16.94 -42.62 10.93
N ASP A 82 -17.80 -42.57 11.94
CA ASP A 82 -19.27 -42.43 11.80
C ASP A 82 -19.68 -41.26 10.89
N HIS A 83 -18.81 -40.25 10.77
CA HIS A 83 -19.00 -39.11 9.88
C HIS A 83 -18.97 -39.45 8.37
N TYR A 84 -18.15 -40.42 7.97
CA TYR A 84 -18.09 -40.89 6.57
C TYR A 84 -19.38 -41.63 6.19
N LYS A 85 -19.97 -42.34 7.16
CA LYS A 85 -21.23 -43.04 6.99
C LYS A 85 -22.40 -42.06 6.85
N GLU A 86 -22.40 -40.97 7.63
CA GLU A 86 -23.39 -39.90 7.53
C GLU A 86 -23.33 -39.16 6.18
N GLN A 87 -22.12 -38.89 5.66
CA GLN A 87 -21.96 -38.31 4.32
C GLN A 87 -22.43 -39.24 3.19
N GLN A 88 -22.16 -40.55 3.30
CA GLN A 88 -22.66 -41.56 2.35
C GLN A 88 -24.19 -41.65 2.37
N GLU A 89 -24.80 -41.58 3.56
CA GLU A 89 -26.26 -41.57 3.71
C GLU A 89 -26.89 -40.30 3.12
N GLN A 90 -26.27 -39.12 3.31
CA GLN A 90 -26.73 -37.87 2.70
C GLN A 90 -26.62 -37.89 1.17
N MET A 91 -25.52 -38.41 0.61
CA MET A 91 -25.38 -38.61 -0.85
C MET A 91 -26.41 -39.61 -1.40
N ALA A 92 -26.73 -40.68 -0.65
CA ALA A 92 -27.74 -41.64 -1.06
C ALA A 92 -29.15 -41.01 -1.12
N VAL A 93 -29.49 -40.15 -0.15
CA VAL A 93 -30.75 -39.39 -0.15
C VAL A 93 -30.82 -38.43 -1.32
N GLN A 94 -29.73 -37.71 -1.62
CA GLN A 94 -29.68 -36.78 -2.78
C GLN A 94 -29.82 -37.51 -4.12
N LYS A 95 -29.19 -38.68 -4.25
CA LYS A 95 -29.29 -39.52 -5.45
C LYS A 95 -30.71 -40.05 -5.64
N GLN A 96 -31.39 -40.47 -4.57
CA GLN A 96 -32.78 -40.91 -4.63
C GLN A 96 -33.71 -39.77 -5.06
N LEU A 97 -33.53 -38.57 -4.51
CA LEU A 97 -34.34 -37.40 -4.88
C LEU A 97 -34.20 -37.01 -6.36
N LEU A 98 -33.01 -37.20 -6.93
CA LEU A 98 -32.76 -36.96 -8.35
C LEU A 98 -33.46 -37.99 -9.24
N GLU A 99 -33.50 -39.26 -8.82
CA GLU A 99 -34.22 -40.31 -9.56
C GLU A 99 -35.74 -40.11 -9.47
N ASP A 100 -36.28 -39.73 -8.30
CA ASP A 100 -37.70 -39.40 -8.13
C ASP A 100 -38.12 -38.23 -9.04
N LEU A 101 -37.26 -37.22 -9.18
CA LEU A 101 -37.50 -36.08 -10.07
C LEU A 101 -37.50 -36.49 -11.55
N LYS A 102 -36.57 -37.36 -11.96
CA LYS A 102 -36.56 -37.91 -13.32
C LYS A 102 -37.82 -38.72 -13.61
N GLU A 103 -38.28 -39.51 -12.65
CA GLU A 103 -39.50 -40.31 -12.78
C GLU A 103 -40.74 -39.41 -12.92
N GLU A 104 -40.83 -38.34 -12.15
CA GLU A 104 -41.95 -37.38 -12.24
C GLU A 104 -41.94 -36.60 -13.57
N ILE A 105 -40.76 -36.21 -14.08
CA ILE A 105 -40.62 -35.61 -15.41
C ILE A 105 -41.09 -36.60 -16.49
N ASN A 106 -40.70 -37.87 -16.40
CA ASN A 106 -41.14 -38.91 -17.34
C ASN A 106 -42.65 -39.17 -17.24
N ARG A 107 -43.22 -39.15 -16.03
CA ARG A 107 -44.66 -39.29 -15.80
C ARG A 107 -45.44 -38.14 -16.45
N LEU A 108 -44.97 -36.91 -16.28
CA LEU A 108 -45.57 -35.72 -16.88
C LEU A 108 -45.44 -35.72 -18.40
N SER A 109 -44.29 -36.14 -18.93
CA SER A 109 -44.07 -36.34 -20.38
C SER A 109 -45.07 -37.36 -20.95
N ASN A 110 -45.26 -38.49 -20.28
CA ASN A 110 -46.20 -39.55 -20.71
C ASN A 110 -47.67 -39.11 -20.60
N GLN A 111 -48.02 -38.29 -19.61
CA GLN A 111 -49.37 -37.70 -19.51
C GLN A 111 -49.65 -36.70 -20.64
N LEU A 112 -48.62 -36.00 -21.12
CA LEU A 112 -48.73 -35.05 -22.23
C LEU A 112 -48.85 -35.75 -23.58
N THR A 113 -48.13 -36.86 -23.79
CA THR A 113 -48.20 -37.68 -25.02
C THR A 113 -49.47 -38.55 -25.11
N GLY A 114 -50.13 -38.83 -23.99
CA GLY A 114 -51.42 -39.52 -23.94
C GLY A 114 -52.63 -38.68 -24.39
N SER A 115 -52.46 -37.37 -24.59
CA SER A 115 -53.50 -36.53 -25.20
C SER A 115 -53.36 -36.55 -26.72
N HIS A 116 -54.44 -36.86 -27.44
CA HIS A 116 -54.48 -37.07 -28.90
C HIS A 116 -54.20 -35.81 -29.76
N GLN A 117 -53.19 -35.02 -29.43
CA GLN A 117 -52.59 -34.07 -30.37
C GLN A 117 -51.06 -34.20 -30.35
N PRO A 118 -50.42 -34.37 -31.53
CA PRO A 118 -48.98 -34.53 -31.61
C PRO A 118 -48.31 -33.19 -31.25
N VAL A 119 -47.86 -33.06 -30.01
CA VAL A 119 -46.84 -32.08 -29.67
C VAL A 119 -45.55 -32.59 -30.28
N LYS A 120 -44.99 -31.85 -31.24
CA LYS A 120 -43.73 -32.22 -31.91
C LYS A 120 -42.64 -32.36 -30.85
N GLU A 121 -41.97 -33.51 -30.86
CA GLU A 121 -40.84 -33.87 -29.99
C GLU A 121 -39.77 -32.76 -29.90
N GLU A 122 -39.56 -32.03 -31.00
CA GLU A 122 -38.69 -30.85 -31.10
C GLU A 122 -39.00 -29.75 -30.08
N VAL A 123 -40.27 -29.54 -29.72
CA VAL A 123 -40.69 -28.49 -28.76
C VAL A 123 -40.32 -28.88 -27.33
N VAL A 124 -40.42 -30.16 -27.00
CA VAL A 124 -40.07 -30.69 -25.67
C VAL A 124 -38.56 -30.68 -25.46
N VAL A 125 -37.79 -31.08 -26.49
CA VAL A 125 -36.33 -31.04 -26.45
C VAL A 125 -35.81 -29.60 -26.36
N ALA A 126 -36.41 -28.66 -27.11
CA ALA A 126 -36.05 -27.24 -27.03
C ALA A 126 -36.34 -26.62 -25.66
N ALA A 127 -37.47 -26.96 -25.04
CA ALA A 127 -37.83 -26.49 -23.70
C ALA A 127 -36.88 -27.02 -22.62
N ALA A 128 -36.47 -28.29 -22.69
CA ALA A 128 -35.52 -28.89 -21.77
C ALA A 128 -34.11 -28.28 -21.90
N ALA A 129 -33.67 -28.00 -23.13
CA ALA A 129 -32.39 -27.31 -23.38
C ALA A 129 -32.39 -25.88 -22.83
N ALA A 130 -33.48 -25.14 -23.05
CA ALA A 130 -33.64 -23.78 -22.52
C ALA A 130 -33.67 -23.75 -20.98
N ALA A 131 -34.33 -24.72 -20.35
CA ALA A 131 -34.36 -24.84 -18.88
C ALA A 131 -32.97 -25.15 -18.30
N LYS A 132 -32.20 -26.04 -18.95
CA LYS A 132 -30.82 -26.35 -18.56
C LYS A 132 -29.91 -25.12 -18.66
N GLU A 133 -30.01 -24.37 -19.75
CA GLU A 133 -29.19 -23.18 -19.97
C GLU A 133 -29.58 -22.02 -19.04
N ALA A 134 -30.86 -21.90 -18.67
CA ALA A 134 -31.33 -20.96 -17.66
C ALA A 134 -30.80 -21.33 -16.26
N ALA A 135 -30.77 -22.61 -15.90
CA ALA A 135 -30.22 -23.07 -14.62
C ALA A 135 -28.70 -22.82 -14.52
N VAL A 136 -27.94 -23.06 -15.59
CA VAL A 136 -26.49 -22.75 -15.66
C VAL A 136 -26.25 -21.24 -15.52
N ARG A 137 -27.01 -20.41 -16.24
CA ARG A 137 -26.94 -18.95 -16.09
C ARG A 137 -27.29 -18.48 -14.69
N HIS A 138 -28.22 -19.16 -14.00
CA HIS A 138 -28.59 -18.79 -12.64
C HIS A 138 -27.53 -19.20 -11.60
N LEU A 139 -26.80 -20.29 -11.83
CA LEU A 139 -25.65 -20.73 -11.02
C LEU A 139 -24.42 -19.83 -11.21
N ASP A 140 -24.14 -19.37 -12.43
CA ASP A 140 -23.09 -18.38 -12.70
C ASP A 140 -23.44 -16.99 -12.14
N ALA A 141 -24.73 -16.64 -12.18
CA ALA A 141 -25.23 -15.43 -11.52
C ALA A 141 -25.15 -15.55 -9.98
N SER A 142 -25.38 -16.73 -9.39
CA SER A 142 -25.32 -16.88 -7.93
C SER A 142 -23.89 -16.89 -7.39
N SER A 143 -22.91 -17.40 -8.14
CA SER A 143 -21.49 -17.34 -7.76
C SER A 143 -20.92 -15.93 -7.87
N SER A 144 -21.25 -15.18 -8.94
CA SER A 144 -20.90 -13.77 -9.07
C SER A 144 -21.61 -12.89 -8.04
N ASN A 145 -22.89 -13.17 -7.76
CA ASN A 145 -23.62 -12.51 -6.68
C ASN A 145 -23.04 -12.84 -5.30
N LEU A 146 -22.51 -14.05 -5.06
CA LEU A 146 -21.87 -14.39 -3.78
C LEU A 146 -20.58 -13.58 -3.57
N VAL A 147 -19.77 -13.42 -4.61
CA VAL A 147 -18.59 -12.54 -4.57
C VAL A 147 -19.01 -11.09 -4.33
N GLN A 148 -20.07 -10.63 -5.00
CA GLN A 148 -20.63 -9.30 -4.80
C GLN A 148 -21.18 -9.12 -3.38
N TYR A 149 -21.95 -10.06 -2.82
CA TYR A 149 -22.47 -10.01 -1.46
C TYR A 149 -21.36 -10.08 -0.41
N LYS A 150 -20.31 -10.88 -0.62
CA LYS A 150 -19.11 -10.87 0.24
C LYS A 150 -18.43 -9.50 0.20
N THR A 151 -18.33 -8.90 -1.00
CA THR A 151 -17.73 -7.58 -1.20
C THR A 151 -18.58 -6.46 -0.57
N GLU A 152 -19.90 -6.51 -0.72
CA GLU A 152 -20.85 -5.55 -0.16
C GLU A 152 -20.97 -5.69 1.36
N LEU A 153 -20.98 -6.92 1.89
CA LEU A 153 -20.96 -7.17 3.33
C LEU A 153 -19.63 -6.71 3.95
N ALA A 154 -18.50 -7.00 3.30
CA ALA A 154 -17.20 -6.45 3.70
C ALA A 154 -17.20 -4.92 3.67
N GLY A 155 -17.76 -4.31 2.60
CA GLY A 155 -17.92 -2.86 2.50
C GLY A 155 -18.82 -2.27 3.58
N MET A 156 -19.94 -2.91 3.90
CA MET A 156 -20.85 -2.50 4.97
C MET A 156 -20.24 -2.65 6.36
N LEU A 157 -19.49 -3.73 6.62
CA LEU A 157 -18.77 -3.94 7.88
C LEU A 157 -17.62 -2.94 8.05
N MET A 158 -16.90 -2.63 6.97
CA MET A 158 -15.89 -1.55 6.95
C MET A 158 -16.54 -0.17 7.11
N ASN A 159 -17.75 0.05 6.59
CA ASN A 159 -18.51 1.29 6.78
C ASN A 159 -19.13 1.42 8.18
N MET A 160 -19.52 0.30 8.80
CA MET A 160 -19.95 0.23 10.20
C MET A 160 -18.78 0.47 11.16
N TRP A 161 -17.59 0.00 10.79
CA TRP A 161 -16.30 0.29 11.46
C TRP A 161 -15.95 1.78 11.40
N ASP A 162 -16.19 2.42 10.25
CA ASP A 162 -15.98 3.84 9.96
C ASP A 162 -16.81 4.81 10.83
N LEU A 163 -17.78 4.29 11.61
CA LEU A 163 -18.68 5.07 12.46
C LEU A 163 -18.42 4.92 13.96
N ALA A 164 -17.57 3.98 14.39
CA ALA A 164 -17.45 3.68 15.82
C ALA A 164 -16.20 4.25 16.52
N GLU A 165 -15.03 4.34 15.88
CA GLU A 165 -13.91 5.14 16.42
C GLU A 165 -12.77 5.25 15.39
N ASP A 166 -12.51 6.49 14.99
CA ASP A 166 -11.26 6.99 14.42
C ASP A 166 -10.96 6.85 12.91
N LYS A 167 -11.83 7.48 12.09
CA LYS A 167 -11.51 7.89 10.70
C LYS A 167 -10.23 8.72 10.59
N GLN A 168 -9.81 9.40 11.65
CA GLN A 168 -8.63 10.25 11.64
C GLN A 168 -7.35 9.42 11.71
N MET A 169 -7.28 8.40 12.57
CA MET A 169 -6.15 7.48 12.65
C MET A 169 -5.85 6.77 11.33
N ILE A 170 -6.86 6.22 10.63
CA ILE A 170 -6.63 5.47 9.39
C ILE A 170 -6.22 6.42 8.24
N ASN A 171 -6.80 7.62 8.16
CA ASN A 171 -6.44 8.61 7.15
C ASN A 171 -5.01 9.15 7.35
N ASP A 172 -4.58 9.33 8.60
CA ASP A 172 -3.21 9.75 8.94
C ASP A 172 -2.16 8.64 8.68
N HIS A 173 -2.57 7.37 8.70
CA HIS A 173 -1.70 6.20 8.50
C HIS A 173 -1.85 5.51 7.12
N SER A 174 -2.42 6.21 6.13
CA SER A 174 -2.76 5.74 4.76
C SER A 174 -1.60 5.22 3.87
N GLY A 175 -0.45 4.88 4.45
CA GLY A 175 0.67 4.20 3.80
C GLY A 175 1.11 2.89 4.47
N GLU A 176 0.47 2.46 5.57
CA GLU A 176 0.87 1.26 6.30
C GLU A 176 0.14 0.01 5.81
N THR A 177 0.90 -1.00 5.38
CA THR A 177 0.40 -2.12 4.59
C THR A 177 -0.15 -3.30 5.40
N SER A 178 -0.19 -3.24 6.74
CA SER A 178 -0.76 -4.33 7.55
C SER A 178 -1.41 -3.86 8.86
N VAL A 179 -2.47 -4.55 9.29
CA VAL A 179 -3.16 -4.34 10.58
C VAL A 179 -2.18 -4.43 11.76
N GLN A 180 -1.26 -5.39 11.69
CA GLN A 180 -0.19 -5.56 12.66
C GLN A 180 0.65 -4.29 12.83
N ARG A 181 0.96 -3.59 11.72
CA ARG A 181 1.73 -2.34 11.75
C ARG A 181 0.94 -1.21 12.39
N LEU A 182 -0.33 -1.07 12.02
CA LEU A 182 -1.23 -0.08 12.61
C LEU A 182 -1.33 -0.28 14.13
N MET A 183 -1.50 -1.51 14.59
CA MET A 183 -1.58 -1.83 16.02
C MET A 183 -0.28 -1.55 16.75
N LEU A 184 0.87 -1.91 16.16
CA LEU A 184 2.16 -1.58 16.74
C LEU A 184 2.36 -0.06 16.84
N ASN A 185 1.91 0.71 15.84
CA ASN A 185 1.95 2.17 15.91
C ASN A 185 1.02 2.73 16.99
N THR A 186 -0.22 2.24 17.11
CA THR A 186 -1.13 2.65 18.19
C THR A 186 -0.51 2.40 19.55
N PHE A 187 0.02 1.19 19.77
CA PHE A 187 0.70 0.83 21.02
C PHE A 187 1.89 1.76 21.30
N MET A 188 2.73 2.03 20.31
CA MET A 188 3.89 2.91 20.48
C MET A 188 3.46 4.35 20.83
N HIS A 189 2.40 4.86 20.19
CA HIS A 189 1.84 6.17 20.50
C HIS A 189 1.33 6.23 21.94
N GLU A 190 0.47 5.28 22.35
CA GLU A 190 -0.09 5.21 23.70
C GLU A 190 0.98 5.13 24.79
N VAL A 191 2.04 4.35 24.55
CA VAL A 191 3.19 4.25 25.46
C VAL A 191 3.96 5.58 25.49
N SER A 192 4.27 6.17 24.34
CA SER A 192 5.03 7.41 24.25
C SER A 192 4.32 8.61 24.90
N ASP A 193 2.99 8.68 24.77
CA ASP A 193 2.15 9.76 25.30
C ASP A 193 2.00 9.72 26.83
N GLN A 194 2.22 8.55 27.43
CA GLN A 194 2.04 8.32 28.88
C GLN A 194 3.34 8.17 29.65
N LEU A 195 4.48 8.12 28.96
CA LEU A 195 5.81 8.26 29.55
C LEU A 195 6.42 9.70 29.56
N PRO A 196 5.72 10.82 29.28
CA PRO A 196 6.37 12.12 29.23
C PRO A 196 6.76 12.60 30.64
N GLY A 197 7.99 13.08 30.76
CA GLY A 197 8.61 13.55 32.01
C GLY A 197 9.70 12.63 32.55
N THR A 198 9.54 11.30 32.43
CA THR A 198 10.58 10.32 32.80
C THR A 198 11.60 10.09 31.70
N LEU A 199 11.20 10.27 30.42
CA LEU A 199 12.07 9.97 29.27
C LEU A 199 13.13 11.02 28.95
N ALA A 200 13.02 12.24 29.50
CA ALA A 200 13.93 13.34 29.14
C ALA A 200 15.37 13.03 29.58
N GLY A 201 16.28 12.93 28.62
CA GLY A 201 17.69 12.64 28.92
C GLY A 201 18.09 11.17 28.74
N MET A 202 17.15 10.28 28.40
CA MET A 202 17.42 8.85 28.30
C MET A 202 18.37 8.49 27.15
N ARG A 203 19.16 7.43 27.37
CA ARG A 203 19.94 6.70 26.39
C ARG A 203 19.11 5.54 25.88
N CYS A 204 18.75 5.60 24.61
CA CYS A 204 17.82 4.68 23.99
C CYS A 204 18.55 3.79 22.99
N MET A 205 18.30 2.48 23.05
CA MET A 205 18.70 1.53 22.02
C MET A 205 17.48 1.11 21.19
N ILE A 206 17.65 0.98 19.88
CA ILE A 206 16.56 0.60 18.97
C ILE A 206 17.03 -0.39 17.91
N PHE A 207 16.19 -1.35 17.56
CA PHE A 207 16.50 -2.35 16.52
C PHE A 207 15.97 -1.94 15.13
N GLU A 208 14.98 -1.06 15.06
CA GLU A 208 14.43 -0.49 13.81
C GLU A 208 14.26 1.03 13.85
N PHE A 209 14.76 1.75 12.84
CA PHE A 209 14.75 3.23 12.80
C PHE A 209 13.38 3.93 12.95
N LYS A 210 12.26 3.22 12.81
CA LYS A 210 10.95 3.84 12.58
C LYS A 210 10.30 4.46 13.81
N TYR A 211 10.56 3.94 15.01
CA TYR A 211 9.82 4.34 16.21
C TYR A 211 10.52 5.39 17.07
N ILE A 212 11.79 5.67 16.82
CA ILE A 212 12.57 6.60 17.66
C ILE A 212 11.97 8.01 17.68
N SER A 213 11.40 8.48 16.57
CA SER A 213 10.82 9.82 16.47
C SER A 213 9.60 10.03 17.36
N GLN A 214 8.96 8.95 17.84
CA GLN A 214 7.84 9.03 18.77
C GLN A 214 8.31 9.21 20.22
N PHE A 215 9.55 8.82 20.54
CA PHE A 215 10.13 8.96 21.88
C PHE A 215 11.07 10.18 21.96
N GLY A 216 10.49 11.38 21.88
CA GLY A 216 11.23 12.64 21.86
C GLY A 216 12.10 12.95 23.09
N GLY A 217 12.08 12.10 24.14
CA GLY A 217 12.90 12.22 25.34
C GLY A 217 14.34 11.69 25.21
N CYS A 218 14.64 10.86 24.21
CA CYS A 218 15.95 10.23 24.06
C CYS A 218 17.05 11.26 23.74
N ARG A 219 17.98 11.49 24.69
CA ARG A 219 19.17 12.35 24.48
C ARG A 219 20.20 11.66 23.59
N GLU A 220 20.31 10.35 23.74
CA GLU A 220 21.20 9.52 22.94
C GLU A 220 20.39 8.37 22.35
N THR A 221 20.61 8.11 21.07
CA THR A 221 19.94 7.05 20.32
C THR A 221 20.99 6.17 19.68
N PHE A 222 20.91 4.87 19.93
CA PHE A 222 21.79 3.88 19.32
C PHE A 222 20.97 2.87 18.52
N HIS A 223 21.31 2.73 17.24
CA HIS A 223 20.69 1.72 16.38
C HIS A 223 21.48 0.41 16.47
N PHE A 224 20.88 -0.64 17.01
CA PHE A 224 21.45 -1.98 16.97
C PHE A 224 21.22 -2.60 15.59
N ARG A 225 22.29 -3.01 14.94
CA ARG A 225 22.29 -3.71 13.66
C ARG A 225 22.90 -5.08 13.86
N HIS A 226 22.11 -6.11 13.57
CA HIS A 226 22.60 -7.48 13.55
C HIS A 226 23.75 -7.60 12.53
N ASP A 227 24.95 -7.91 13.02
CA ASP A 227 26.13 -8.19 12.22
C ASP A 227 26.99 -9.21 13.00
N PRO A 228 26.99 -10.49 12.61
CA PRO A 228 27.73 -11.52 13.32
C PRO A 228 29.25 -11.40 13.11
N ASN A 229 29.70 -10.63 12.10
CA ASN A 229 31.10 -10.53 11.72
C ASN A 229 31.77 -9.26 12.26
N GLU A 230 31.00 -8.19 12.49
CA GLU A 230 31.50 -6.91 12.97
C GLU A 230 30.93 -6.58 14.35
N LYS A 231 31.82 -6.31 15.31
CA LYS A 231 31.45 -5.92 16.67
C LYS A 231 31.96 -4.52 16.98
N GLY A 232 31.09 -3.67 17.50
CA GLY A 232 31.51 -2.36 18.02
C GLY A 232 30.42 -1.29 18.00
N ILE A 233 30.71 -0.21 18.71
CA ILE A 233 29.92 1.02 18.67
C ILE A 233 30.57 1.95 17.65
N ILE A 234 29.86 2.24 16.57
CA ILE A 234 30.34 3.04 15.45
C ILE A 234 29.82 4.47 15.58
N ASN A 235 30.78 5.40 15.61
CA ASN A 235 30.64 6.84 15.38
C ASN A 235 29.37 7.48 15.99
N PRO A 236 29.34 7.69 17.33
CA PRO A 236 28.34 8.56 17.92
C PRO A 236 28.50 9.98 17.34
N MET A 237 27.57 10.38 16.49
CA MET A 237 27.48 11.75 15.94
C MET A 237 26.55 12.56 16.83
N THR A 238 27.10 13.56 17.53
CA THR A 238 26.30 14.54 18.25
C THR A 238 25.79 15.60 17.29
N THR A 239 24.47 15.71 17.20
CA THR A 239 23.77 16.76 16.46
C THR A 239 23.10 17.71 17.44
N LYS A 240 22.53 18.81 16.94
CA LYS A 240 21.68 19.69 17.76
C LYS A 240 20.41 19.03 18.31
N TYR A 241 20.08 17.82 17.84
CA TYR A 241 18.90 17.05 18.26
C TYR A 241 19.24 15.86 19.17
N GLY A 242 20.52 15.68 19.54
CA GLY A 242 20.97 14.54 20.35
C GLY A 242 22.14 13.78 19.71
N THR A 243 22.65 12.78 20.43
CA THR A 243 23.72 11.90 19.95
C THR A 243 23.12 10.67 19.28
N TYR A 244 23.61 10.34 18.08
CA TYR A 244 23.19 9.18 17.32
C TYR A 244 24.36 8.24 17.07
N GLY A 245 24.25 6.97 17.43
CA GLY A 245 25.27 5.94 17.19
C GLY A 245 24.69 4.68 16.54
N ILE A 246 25.58 3.81 16.04
CA ILE A 246 25.22 2.47 15.55
C ILE A 246 25.98 1.45 16.39
N ILE A 247 25.29 0.42 16.89
CA ILE A 247 25.89 -0.75 17.51
C ILE A 247 25.82 -1.88 16.49
N LYS A 248 26.96 -2.46 16.13
CA LYS A 248 27.00 -3.68 15.33
C LYS A 248 27.37 -4.86 16.21
N GLY A 249 26.62 -5.94 16.09
CA GLY A 249 26.93 -7.19 16.78
C GLY A 249 25.81 -8.21 16.64
N ASP A 250 25.95 -9.30 17.39
CA ASP A 250 24.98 -10.38 17.47
C ASP A 250 24.55 -10.56 18.93
N LEU A 251 23.26 -10.41 19.22
CA LEU A 251 22.73 -10.56 20.57
C LEU A 251 22.86 -11.99 21.09
N GLU A 252 22.86 -13.00 20.22
CA GLU A 252 23.08 -14.39 20.64
C GLU A 252 24.53 -14.67 21.04
N GLY A 253 25.42 -13.82 20.53
CA GLY A 253 26.86 -13.91 20.69
C GLY A 253 27.38 -13.11 21.88
N ASP A 254 28.58 -12.56 21.69
CA ASP A 254 29.27 -11.79 22.70
C ASP A 254 29.02 -10.29 22.48
N VAL A 255 28.27 -9.70 23.41
CA VAL A 255 27.90 -8.27 23.45
C VAL A 255 28.79 -7.45 24.37
N SER A 256 29.96 -7.95 24.79
CA SER A 256 30.86 -7.26 25.74
C SER A 256 31.40 -5.91 25.25
N HIS A 257 31.32 -5.66 23.93
CA HIS A 257 31.64 -4.37 23.32
C HIS A 257 30.57 -3.30 23.57
N VAL A 258 29.37 -3.70 23.99
CA VAL A 258 28.31 -2.80 24.46
C VAL A 258 28.47 -2.66 25.98
N PRO A 259 28.62 -1.42 26.50
CA PRO A 259 28.69 -1.20 27.93
C PRO A 259 27.46 -1.80 28.62
N GLN A 260 27.70 -2.56 29.68
CA GLN A 260 26.62 -3.04 30.56
C GLN A 260 25.96 -1.86 31.24
N GLU A 261 24.66 -1.95 31.53
CA GLU A 261 23.95 -0.92 32.30
C GLU A 261 24.17 0.47 31.67
N TYR A 262 23.88 0.58 30.36
CA TYR A 262 24.12 1.80 29.59
C TYR A 262 22.84 2.41 29.01
N PHE A 263 21.84 1.60 28.69
CA PHE A 263 20.60 2.09 28.12
C PHE A 263 19.54 2.24 29.19
N ASP A 264 18.90 3.39 29.23
CA ASP A 264 17.74 3.63 30.09
C ASP A 264 16.48 3.01 29.45
N MET A 265 16.49 2.83 28.12
CA MET A 265 15.39 2.22 27.36
C MET A 265 15.89 1.45 26.14
N ALA A 266 15.27 0.30 25.84
CA ALA A 266 15.42 -0.41 24.58
C ALA A 266 14.07 -0.61 23.88
N ILE A 267 14.04 -0.43 22.56
CA ILE A 267 12.89 -0.69 21.70
C ILE A 267 13.22 -1.88 20.78
N TYR A 268 12.61 -3.02 21.05
CA TYR A 268 12.86 -4.30 20.41
C TYR A 268 11.59 -4.82 19.73
N THR A 269 11.40 -4.48 18.45
CA THR A 269 10.15 -4.78 17.73
C THR A 269 10.34 -5.81 16.64
N GLN A 270 9.54 -6.86 16.64
CA GLN A 270 9.40 -7.81 15.52
C GLN A 270 10.74 -8.42 15.04
N GLN A 271 11.71 -8.60 15.92
CA GLN A 271 12.99 -9.25 15.58
C GLN A 271 13.21 -10.58 16.33
N MET A 272 12.52 -10.82 17.44
CA MET A 272 12.86 -11.91 18.37
C MET A 272 12.51 -13.30 17.81
N GLN A 273 11.57 -13.37 16.87
CA GLN A 273 11.29 -14.59 16.13
C GLN A 273 12.45 -15.04 15.23
N HIS A 274 13.37 -14.13 14.91
CA HIS A 274 14.55 -14.39 14.11
C HIS A 274 15.78 -14.78 14.94
N GLU A 275 15.69 -14.71 16.27
CA GLU A 275 16.76 -15.14 17.18
C GLU A 275 16.65 -16.65 17.41
N LYS A 276 17.57 -17.41 16.80
CA LYS A 276 17.76 -18.85 16.98
C LYS A 276 18.06 -19.23 18.43
N HIS A 277 18.76 -18.36 19.16
CA HIS A 277 19.10 -18.57 20.57
C HIS A 277 18.54 -17.44 21.43
N PHE A 278 17.22 -17.21 21.39
CA PHE A 278 16.55 -16.15 22.17
C PHE A 278 16.93 -16.14 23.66
N TRP A 279 17.22 -17.32 24.23
CA TRP A 279 17.63 -17.49 25.62
C TRP A 279 19.00 -16.91 25.94
N LYS A 280 19.81 -16.59 24.93
CA LYS A 280 21.04 -15.80 25.05
C LYS A 280 20.79 -14.34 24.71
N ALA A 281 20.02 -14.10 23.65
CA ALA A 281 19.77 -12.76 23.13
C ALA A 281 19.13 -11.83 24.17
N LEU A 282 18.09 -12.30 24.87
CA LEU A 282 17.38 -11.45 25.84
C LEU A 282 18.16 -11.17 27.12
N PRO A 283 18.85 -12.13 27.76
CA PRO A 283 19.71 -11.78 28.88
C PRO A 283 20.86 -10.85 28.51
N ASN A 284 21.42 -11.00 27.30
CA ASN A 284 22.42 -10.08 26.76
C ASN A 284 21.84 -8.67 26.59
N LEU A 285 20.64 -8.55 26.02
CA LEU A 285 19.91 -7.28 25.92
C LEU A 285 19.65 -6.69 27.32
N ALA A 286 19.15 -7.50 28.26
CA ALA A 286 18.89 -7.10 29.64
C ALA A 286 20.14 -6.59 30.37
N GLY A 287 21.32 -7.15 30.08
CA GLY A 287 22.59 -6.68 30.64
C GLY A 287 23.03 -5.31 30.13
N THR A 288 22.57 -4.89 28.94
CA THR A 288 22.85 -3.56 28.39
C THR A 288 21.90 -2.47 28.92
N ILE A 289 20.78 -2.86 29.51
CA ILE A 289 19.76 -1.95 30.04
C ILE A 289 20.02 -1.74 31.53
N ASP A 290 19.97 -0.48 31.97
CA ASP A 290 20.11 -0.09 33.38
C ASP A 290 19.02 -0.72 34.25
N GLU A 291 19.32 -0.92 35.53
CA GLU A 291 18.32 -1.31 36.51
C GLU A 291 17.22 -0.23 36.59
N GLY A 292 15.96 -0.66 36.54
CA GLY A 292 14.81 0.23 36.41
C GLY A 292 14.56 0.74 34.99
N GLY A 293 15.47 0.49 34.05
CA GLY A 293 15.33 0.81 32.63
C GLY A 293 14.23 0.02 31.94
N LEU A 294 13.76 0.51 30.80
CA LEU A 294 12.56 -0.01 30.12
C LEU A 294 12.90 -0.83 28.87
N LEU A 295 12.11 -1.87 28.62
CA LEU A 295 12.07 -2.61 27.37
C LEU A 295 10.67 -2.47 26.76
N ILE A 296 10.59 -1.87 25.58
CA ILE A 296 9.40 -1.88 24.74
C ILE A 296 9.58 -3.00 23.72
N PHE A 297 8.77 -4.04 23.84
CA PHE A 297 8.93 -5.30 23.13
C PHE A 297 7.74 -5.59 22.21
N SER A 298 7.97 -6.12 21.02
CA SER A 298 6.89 -6.70 20.22
C SER A 298 7.33 -7.93 19.45
N ILE A 299 6.38 -8.85 19.23
CA ILE A 299 6.65 -10.12 18.57
C ILE A 299 5.45 -10.61 17.75
N PRO A 300 5.67 -11.06 16.49
CA PRO A 300 4.61 -11.68 15.72
C PRO A 300 4.22 -13.05 16.27
N TRP A 301 2.91 -13.33 16.27
CA TRP A 301 2.31 -14.63 16.59
C TRP A 301 1.78 -15.35 15.34
N ALA A 302 1.39 -14.62 14.29
CA ALA A 302 0.74 -15.22 13.12
C ALA A 302 1.69 -16.01 12.21
N PHE A 303 1.79 -17.32 12.44
CA PHE A 303 2.59 -18.25 11.66
C PHE A 303 2.23 -18.26 10.16
N MET A 304 0.95 -18.21 9.84
CA MET A 304 0.44 -18.38 8.47
C MET A 304 0.94 -17.33 7.48
N PHE A 305 1.34 -16.15 7.97
CA PHE A 305 1.79 -15.05 7.13
C PHE A 305 3.32 -14.88 7.11
N HIS A 306 4.05 -15.69 7.88
CA HIS A 306 5.50 -15.57 8.05
C HIS A 306 6.28 -16.90 7.90
N PRO A 307 6.15 -17.65 6.78
CA PRO A 307 6.99 -18.82 6.50
C PRO A 307 8.38 -18.44 5.95
N LEU A 308 8.97 -17.33 6.40
CA LEU A 308 10.27 -16.87 5.92
C LEU A 308 11.39 -17.75 6.50
N ARG A 309 12.44 -18.00 5.70
CA ARG A 309 13.65 -18.68 6.20
C ARG A 309 14.27 -17.81 7.29
N GLY A 310 14.53 -18.40 8.46
CA GLY A 310 15.07 -17.69 9.62
C GLY A 310 14.02 -17.26 10.66
N ASP A 311 12.77 -17.69 10.53
CA ASP A 311 11.79 -17.65 11.63
C ASP A 311 11.90 -18.91 12.47
N PHE A 312 12.45 -18.81 13.68
CA PHE A 312 12.71 -19.98 14.54
C PHE A 312 11.57 -20.28 15.51
N TYR A 313 10.88 -19.25 16.01
CA TYR A 313 9.97 -19.38 17.14
C TYR A 313 8.65 -18.63 16.98
N ARG A 314 7.64 -19.10 17.71
CA ARG A 314 6.35 -18.46 17.93
C ARG A 314 6.10 -18.41 19.43
N TYR A 315 5.63 -17.27 19.91
CA TYR A 315 5.55 -16.99 21.34
C TYR A 315 4.10 -16.72 21.73
N SER A 316 3.52 -17.65 22.48
CA SER A 316 2.26 -17.41 23.15
C SER A 316 2.43 -16.31 24.21
N PRO A 317 1.36 -15.71 24.74
CA PRO A 317 1.46 -14.74 25.82
C PRO A 317 2.21 -15.29 27.02
N SER A 318 1.92 -16.54 27.40
CA SER A 318 2.63 -17.26 28.47
C SER A 318 4.11 -17.40 28.18
N ALA A 319 4.49 -17.68 26.92
CA ALA A 319 5.89 -17.73 26.52
C ALA A 319 6.55 -16.35 26.62
N VAL A 320 5.88 -15.26 26.23
CA VAL A 320 6.39 -13.89 26.39
C VAL A 320 6.62 -13.57 27.87
N TYR A 321 5.70 -13.94 28.77
CA TYR A 321 5.90 -13.79 30.22
C TYR A 321 7.14 -14.52 30.70
N HIS A 322 7.20 -15.82 30.43
CA HIS A 322 8.30 -16.65 30.90
C HIS A 322 9.65 -16.17 30.34
N LEU A 323 9.67 -15.78 29.07
CA LEU A 323 10.85 -15.32 28.35
C LEU A 323 11.43 -14.02 28.95
N LEU A 324 10.59 -13.01 29.18
CA LEU A 324 11.02 -11.73 29.72
C LEU A 324 11.39 -11.85 31.21
N GLU A 325 10.58 -12.55 32.01
CA GLU A 325 10.83 -12.74 33.45
C GLU A 325 12.12 -13.52 33.71
N SER A 326 12.36 -14.62 32.97
CA SER A 326 13.62 -15.38 33.08
C SER A 326 14.86 -14.61 32.63
N SER A 327 14.67 -13.56 31.82
CA SER A 327 15.74 -12.66 31.38
C SER A 327 15.96 -11.47 32.31
N GLY A 328 15.22 -11.40 33.44
CA GLY A 328 15.38 -10.35 34.44
C GLY A 328 14.53 -9.10 34.18
N PHE A 329 13.40 -9.22 33.50
CA PHE A 329 12.43 -8.15 33.37
C PHE A 329 11.18 -8.43 34.19
N ALA A 330 10.56 -7.39 34.74
CA ALA A 330 9.19 -7.43 35.21
C ALA A 330 8.28 -6.87 34.10
N ILE A 331 7.30 -7.65 33.64
CA ILE A 331 6.33 -7.15 32.67
C ILE A 331 5.36 -6.21 33.38
N CYS A 332 5.32 -4.96 32.91
CA CYS A 332 4.43 -3.93 33.43
C CYS A 332 3.07 -3.98 32.71
N HIS A 333 3.13 -4.13 31.39
CA HIS A 333 1.96 -4.18 30.51
C HIS A 333 2.19 -5.16 29.37
N ILE A 334 1.14 -5.85 28.95
CA ILE A 334 1.12 -6.64 27.72
C ILE A 334 -0.19 -6.36 26.98
N VAL A 335 -0.12 -6.21 25.67
CA VAL A 335 -1.26 -5.96 24.79
C VAL A 335 -1.25 -6.96 23.63
N SER A 336 -2.42 -7.18 23.05
CA SER A 336 -2.59 -8.02 21.86
C SER A 336 -3.41 -7.31 20.78
N ASP A 337 -3.16 -7.66 19.52
CA ASP A 337 -3.96 -7.22 18.37
C ASP A 337 -5.13 -8.17 18.03
N GLY A 338 -5.39 -9.19 18.87
CA GLY A 338 -6.29 -10.31 18.56
C GLY A 338 -7.72 -9.95 18.16
N TRP A 339 -8.29 -8.87 18.67
CA TRP A 339 -9.63 -8.43 18.27
C TRP A 339 -9.71 -8.13 16.76
N LYS A 340 -8.71 -7.43 16.23
CA LYS A 340 -8.68 -7.04 14.81
C LYS A 340 -8.33 -8.22 13.90
N SER A 341 -7.48 -9.12 14.35
CA SER A 341 -7.11 -10.31 13.59
C SER A 341 -8.25 -11.34 13.52
N MET A 342 -9.01 -11.53 14.61
CA MET A 342 -10.25 -12.31 14.58
C MET A 342 -11.34 -11.70 13.67
N GLN A 343 -11.39 -10.39 13.56
CA GLN A 343 -12.34 -9.71 12.67
C GLN A 343 -11.95 -9.84 11.20
N MET A 344 -10.64 -9.74 10.89
CA MET A 344 -10.12 -10.07 9.56
C MET A 344 -10.35 -11.54 9.21
N HIS A 345 -10.34 -12.43 10.21
CA HIS A 345 -10.69 -13.83 10.06
C HIS A 345 -12.20 -14.03 9.78
N ALA A 346 -13.07 -13.33 10.50
CA ALA A 346 -14.52 -13.33 10.25
C ALA A 346 -14.91 -12.76 8.87
N LEU A 347 -14.05 -11.93 8.25
CA LEU A 347 -14.21 -11.40 6.89
C LEU A 347 -13.81 -12.40 5.78
N GLY A 348 -13.45 -13.64 6.12
CA GLY A 348 -13.24 -14.72 5.15
C GLY A 348 -11.92 -14.64 4.38
N LEU A 349 -10.90 -13.95 4.91
CA LEU A 349 -9.57 -13.81 4.30
C LEU A 349 -8.67 -15.06 4.44
N GLY A 350 -9.24 -16.27 4.45
CA GLY A 350 -8.51 -17.52 4.25
C GLY A 350 -7.71 -18.02 5.45
N VAL A 351 -8.39 -18.34 6.54
CA VAL A 351 -7.87 -19.30 7.52
C VAL A 351 -8.99 -20.29 7.80
N GLU A 352 -8.79 -21.55 7.48
CA GLU A 352 -9.68 -22.64 7.87
C GLU A 352 -9.57 -22.84 9.39
N ASP A 353 -10.67 -23.25 10.04
CA ASP A 353 -10.74 -23.72 11.43
C ASP A 353 -10.68 -22.70 12.60
N ILE A 354 -11.70 -21.83 12.72
CA ILE A 354 -12.22 -21.49 14.06
C ILE A 354 -13.57 -22.17 14.24
N TYR A 355 -13.56 -23.34 14.89
CA TYR A 355 -14.69 -24.24 15.07
C TYR A 355 -15.85 -23.69 15.92
N ASP A 356 -15.73 -22.47 16.48
CA ASP A 356 -16.78 -21.89 17.33
C ASP A 356 -16.75 -20.35 17.31
N LEU A 357 -16.96 -19.77 16.13
CA LEU A 357 -17.08 -18.32 15.95
C LEU A 357 -18.22 -17.73 16.82
N GLU A 358 -19.25 -18.53 17.10
CA GLU A 358 -20.43 -18.10 17.85
C GLU A 358 -20.12 -17.89 19.34
N SER A 359 -19.32 -18.75 20.00
CA SER A 359 -18.92 -18.50 21.40
C SER A 359 -17.89 -17.39 21.55
N VAL A 360 -17.02 -17.19 20.54
CA VAL A 360 -16.08 -16.07 20.54
C VAL A 360 -16.82 -14.73 20.41
N LEU A 361 -17.80 -14.65 19.51
CA LEU A 361 -18.62 -13.44 19.33
C LEU A 361 -19.57 -13.18 20.50
N LYS A 362 -20.21 -14.23 21.06
CA LYS A 362 -21.11 -14.09 22.21
C LYS A 362 -20.40 -13.74 23.50
N SER A 363 -19.14 -14.13 23.64
CA SER A 363 -18.42 -13.88 24.89
C SER A 363 -17.98 -12.42 25.05
N GLN A 364 -17.94 -11.59 23.99
CA GLN A 364 -17.28 -10.27 23.99
C GLN A 364 -15.91 -10.31 24.71
N SER A 365 -15.33 -11.50 24.81
CA SER A 365 -14.44 -11.77 25.92
C SER A 365 -13.02 -11.57 25.47
N LYS A 366 -12.20 -11.20 26.44
CA LYS A 366 -10.75 -11.09 26.33
C LYS A 366 -10.08 -12.37 25.82
N VAL A 367 -10.80 -13.49 25.75
CA VAL A 367 -10.44 -14.71 25.00
C VAL A 367 -10.09 -14.40 23.54
N SER A 368 -10.86 -13.52 22.88
CA SER A 368 -10.59 -13.11 21.50
C SER A 368 -9.26 -12.38 21.31
N LEU A 369 -8.77 -11.70 22.36
CA LEU A 369 -7.43 -11.10 22.37
C LEU A 369 -6.34 -12.17 22.42
N LEU A 370 -6.63 -13.38 22.90
CA LEU A 370 -5.68 -14.48 23.01
C LEU A 370 -5.73 -15.43 21.80
N SER A 371 -6.94 -15.83 21.38
CA SER A 371 -7.12 -16.89 20.38
C SER A 371 -6.88 -16.42 18.94
N GLY A 372 -6.97 -15.13 18.65
CA GLY A 372 -6.76 -14.59 17.32
C GLY A 372 -5.64 -13.57 17.19
N ALA A 373 -4.75 -13.41 18.17
CA ALA A 373 -3.63 -12.48 18.04
C ALA A 373 -2.82 -12.73 16.75
N THR A 374 -2.37 -11.68 16.09
CA THR A 374 -1.27 -11.72 15.12
C THR A 374 0.04 -11.26 15.74
N SER A 375 0.02 -10.58 16.89
CA SER A 375 1.20 -10.11 17.62
C SER A 375 0.90 -9.81 19.08
N TYR A 376 1.95 -9.90 19.90
CA TYR A 376 1.95 -9.41 21.27
C TYR A 376 2.95 -8.27 21.40
N MET A 377 2.59 -7.27 22.20
CA MET A 377 3.47 -6.15 22.53
C MET A 377 3.51 -5.99 24.06
N ALA A 378 4.65 -5.64 24.61
CA ALA A 378 4.83 -5.51 26.04
C ALA A 378 5.68 -4.30 26.40
N VAL A 379 5.38 -3.72 27.56
CA VAL A 379 6.28 -2.80 28.27
C VAL A 379 6.78 -3.55 29.49
N ALA A 380 8.09 -3.72 29.59
CA ALA A 380 8.74 -4.40 30.69
C ALA A 380 9.83 -3.53 31.30
N GLN A 381 10.12 -3.73 32.58
CA GLN A 381 11.14 -3.00 33.32
C GLN A 381 12.25 -3.96 33.75
N ARG A 382 13.51 -3.56 33.58
CA ARG A 382 14.66 -4.32 34.08
C ARG A 382 14.67 -4.25 35.61
N VAL A 383 14.76 -5.40 36.27
CA VAL A 383 14.75 -5.49 37.74
C VAL A 383 16.06 -6.07 38.30
N GLU A 384 16.34 -5.79 39.58
CA GLU A 384 17.54 -6.28 40.26
C GLU A 384 17.49 -7.80 40.42
N GLU A 385 16.40 -8.32 41.00
CA GLU A 385 16.18 -9.75 41.21
C GLU A 385 14.99 -10.27 40.39
N ILE A 386 15.12 -11.50 39.85
CA ILE A 386 14.01 -12.17 39.15
C ILE A 386 12.85 -12.35 40.14
N GLY A 387 11.68 -11.82 39.76
CA GLY A 387 10.47 -11.86 40.58
C GLY A 387 10.12 -10.53 41.24
N ASP A 388 11.01 -9.53 41.21
CA ASP A 388 10.67 -8.18 41.64
C ASP A 388 9.52 -7.62 40.79
N PRO A 389 8.58 -6.88 41.39
CA PRO A 389 7.45 -6.32 40.66
C PRO A 389 7.88 -5.15 39.79
N CYS A 390 7.11 -4.88 38.72
CA CYS A 390 7.31 -3.65 37.96
C CYS A 390 6.94 -2.43 38.80
N THR A 391 7.81 -1.43 38.80
CA THR A 391 7.64 -0.15 39.52
C THR A 391 7.13 0.99 38.63
N LEU A 392 7.03 0.74 37.32
CA LEU A 392 6.46 1.69 36.37
C LEU A 392 5.00 1.99 36.73
N GLN A 393 4.63 3.27 36.66
CA GLN A 393 3.24 3.67 36.80
C GLN A 393 2.38 2.97 35.75
N ARG A 394 1.22 2.47 36.17
CA ARG A 394 0.25 1.81 35.27
C ARG A 394 -0.11 2.72 34.09
N LEU A 395 0.25 2.28 32.88
CA LEU A 395 -0.16 2.89 31.63
C LEU A 395 -1.59 2.47 31.28
N LYS A 396 -2.31 3.32 30.56
CA LYS A 396 -3.63 3.01 29.97
C LYS A 396 -3.42 2.61 28.52
N LEU A 397 -3.32 1.31 28.28
CA LEU A 397 -3.12 0.79 26.93
C LEU A 397 -4.39 0.15 26.40
N SER A 398 -4.66 0.35 25.11
CA SER A 398 -5.73 -0.37 24.43
C SER A 398 -5.36 -1.84 24.30
N ASN A 399 -6.37 -2.72 24.46
CA ASN A 399 -6.21 -4.16 24.33
C ASN A 399 -5.19 -4.79 25.30
N GLU A 400 -5.03 -4.19 26.48
CA GLU A 400 -4.25 -4.77 27.58
C GLU A 400 -4.83 -6.13 27.99
N ILE A 401 -3.95 -7.11 28.14
CA ILE A 401 -4.27 -8.44 28.68
C ILE A 401 -3.61 -8.56 30.05
N THR A 402 -4.35 -9.05 31.05
CA THR A 402 -3.81 -9.27 32.39
C THR A 402 -3.17 -10.66 32.52
N ARG A 403 -2.28 -10.82 33.52
CA ARG A 403 -1.68 -12.11 33.83
C ARG A 403 -2.74 -13.12 34.26
N GLU A 404 -3.74 -12.68 35.00
CA GLU A 404 -4.89 -13.48 35.44
C GLU A 404 -5.70 -14.00 34.24
N GLU A 405 -5.89 -13.20 33.20
CA GLU A 405 -6.58 -13.62 31.98
C GLU A 405 -5.81 -14.67 31.20
N ILE A 406 -4.48 -14.55 31.14
CA ILE A 406 -3.62 -15.55 30.49
C ILE A 406 -3.65 -16.87 31.28
N ASN A 407 -3.61 -16.80 32.61
CA ASN A 407 -3.68 -17.97 33.48
C ASN A 407 -5.06 -18.64 33.44
N GLY A 408 -6.13 -17.84 33.41
CA GLY A 408 -7.51 -18.31 33.36
C GLY A 408 -7.90 -19.00 32.05
N PHE A 409 -7.10 -18.82 31.00
CA PHE A 409 -7.31 -19.50 29.71
C PHE A 409 -6.84 -20.96 29.70
N GLY A 410 -6.03 -21.37 30.68
CA GLY A 410 -5.69 -22.76 30.90
C GLY A 410 -6.87 -23.51 31.52
N ILE A 411 -7.42 -24.51 30.80
CA ILE A 411 -8.43 -25.45 31.33
C ILE A 411 -7.90 -26.22 32.57
N HIS A 412 -6.61 -26.09 32.87
CA HIS A 412 -5.93 -26.61 34.05
C HIS A 412 -5.19 -25.45 34.76
N GLY A 413 -5.85 -24.77 35.69
CA GLY A 413 -5.43 -23.52 36.32
C GLY A 413 -4.16 -23.54 37.19
N GLU A 414 -3.17 -24.39 36.91
CA GLU A 414 -1.95 -24.56 37.75
C GLU A 414 -0.61 -24.57 36.98
N PHE A 415 -0.56 -24.32 35.66
CA PHE A 415 0.65 -24.61 34.86
C PHE A 415 1.31 -23.42 34.14
N LEU A 416 1.52 -22.28 34.81
CA LEU A 416 2.69 -21.47 34.44
C LEU A 416 3.88 -21.97 35.26
N PRO A 417 4.90 -22.62 34.66
CA PRO A 417 6.09 -22.96 35.41
C PRO A 417 6.73 -21.68 35.94
N ASP A 418 7.20 -21.72 37.19
CA ASP A 418 8.00 -20.65 37.77
C ASP A 418 9.09 -20.21 36.76
N PRO A 419 9.42 -18.91 36.68
CA PRO A 419 10.58 -18.46 35.92
C PRO A 419 11.78 -19.35 36.27
N MET A 420 12.48 -19.86 35.25
CA MET A 420 13.59 -20.78 35.49
C MET A 420 14.68 -20.07 36.31
N LYS A 421 14.72 -20.36 37.62
CA LYS A 421 15.71 -19.76 38.55
C LYS A 421 17.15 -20.10 38.14
N ASP A 422 17.33 -21.22 37.46
CA ASP A 422 18.61 -21.72 36.94
C ASP A 422 18.71 -21.58 35.42
N PHE A 423 18.09 -20.56 34.83
CA PHE A 423 18.30 -20.27 33.41
C PHE A 423 19.81 -20.04 33.18
N PRO A 424 20.49 -20.85 32.36
CA PRO A 424 21.95 -20.92 32.33
C PRO A 424 22.62 -19.61 31.89
N TYR A 425 21.83 -18.66 31.39
CA TYR A 425 22.24 -17.35 30.91
C TYR A 425 21.54 -16.19 31.62
N GLY A 426 20.74 -16.44 32.67
CA GLY A 426 20.13 -15.38 33.47
C GLY A 426 21.18 -14.47 34.13
N PRO A 427 20.82 -13.24 34.54
CA PRO A 427 21.74 -12.33 35.19
C PRO A 427 22.36 -13.01 36.40
N LYS A 428 23.64 -13.35 36.31
CA LYS A 428 24.37 -13.95 37.42
C LYS A 428 24.32 -12.93 38.55
N LYS A 429 23.72 -13.28 39.69
CA LYS A 429 23.76 -12.45 40.91
C LYS A 429 25.15 -11.88 40.99
N LYS A 430 25.28 -10.54 40.92
CA LYS A 430 26.55 -9.86 41.18
C LYS A 430 26.97 -10.46 42.52
N LYS A 431 27.96 -11.35 42.53
CA LYS A 431 28.59 -11.76 43.78
C LYS A 431 29.13 -10.43 44.25
N THR A 432 28.42 -9.79 45.18
CA THR A 432 28.97 -8.70 45.96
C THR A 432 30.23 -9.29 46.54
N MET A 433 31.36 -9.06 45.86
CA MET A 433 32.65 -9.27 46.44
C MET A 433 32.58 -8.38 47.66
N LYS A 434 32.39 -9.00 48.83
CA LYS A 434 32.62 -8.34 50.11
C LYS A 434 34.04 -7.82 49.98
N VAL A 435 34.18 -6.55 49.60
CA VAL A 435 35.47 -5.89 49.54
C VAL A 435 36.05 -6.10 50.93
N PRO A 436 37.16 -6.83 51.06
CA PRO A 436 37.74 -7.05 52.37
C PRO A 436 38.07 -5.68 52.92
N ASN A 437 37.44 -5.37 54.05
CA ASN A 437 37.66 -4.13 54.74
C ASN A 437 39.11 -4.12 55.24
N LYS A 438 40.00 -3.36 54.58
CA LYS A 438 41.14 -2.59 55.12
C LYS A 438 42.36 -2.54 54.18
N ARG A 439 42.88 -1.30 54.06
CA ARG A 439 44.30 -0.91 53.89
C ARG A 439 45.10 -1.57 52.75
N ALA A 440 45.15 -0.87 51.62
CA ALA A 440 46.42 -0.58 50.95
C ALA A 440 46.27 0.69 50.10
N LYS A 441 46.91 1.78 50.56
CA LYS A 441 47.26 2.93 49.74
C LYS A 441 48.39 2.52 48.79
N LYS A 442 48.44 3.21 47.65
CA LYS A 442 49.51 3.43 46.66
C LYS A 442 49.38 2.67 45.35
N ASP A 443 49.49 3.49 44.30
CA ASP A 443 49.86 3.20 42.92
C ASP A 443 48.74 2.79 41.96
N ALA A 444 47.85 3.75 41.69
CA ALA A 444 47.14 3.82 40.41
C ALA A 444 47.64 5.05 39.63
N LYS A 445 48.71 4.87 38.85
CA LYS A 445 49.15 5.81 37.82
C LYS A 445 48.04 5.96 36.78
N LYS A 446 47.65 7.21 36.52
CA LYS A 446 46.90 7.66 35.34
C LYS A 446 47.45 6.98 34.07
N LYS A 447 46.65 6.12 33.44
CA LYS A 447 46.76 5.80 32.01
C LYS A 447 45.66 6.56 31.29
N SER A 448 46.03 7.74 30.77
CA SER A 448 45.27 8.43 29.73
C SER A 448 45.44 7.66 28.43
N PHE A 449 44.35 7.18 27.84
CA PHE A 449 44.35 6.70 26.45
C PHE A 449 44.53 7.90 25.53
N LYS A 450 45.62 7.90 24.76
CA LYS A 450 45.89 8.87 23.68
C LYS A 450 45.54 8.17 22.38
N ILE A 451 44.47 8.61 21.71
CA ILE A 451 44.10 8.13 20.38
C ILE A 451 45.13 8.71 19.39
N VAL A 452 45.83 7.84 18.69
CA VAL A 452 46.75 8.19 17.60
C VAL A 452 45.93 8.16 16.31
N ILE A 453 45.77 9.32 15.68
CA ILE A 453 45.28 9.45 14.32
C ILE A 453 46.51 9.32 13.43
N ASN A 454 46.56 8.31 12.57
CA ASN A 454 47.56 8.20 11.53
C ASN A 454 47.06 8.94 10.28
N ASP A 455 47.80 9.96 9.85
CA ASP A 455 47.63 10.57 8.54
C ASP A 455 48.08 9.58 7.43
N PRO A 456 47.45 9.59 6.25
CA PRO A 456 47.88 8.78 5.11
C PRO A 456 49.17 9.33 4.49
N PRO A 457 50.03 8.47 3.92
CA PRO A 457 51.27 8.91 3.32
C PRO A 457 51.03 9.63 2.00
N ALA A 458 51.75 10.74 1.83
CA ALA A 458 52.04 11.35 0.54
C ALA A 458 53.14 10.55 -0.15
N SER A 459 52.95 10.28 -1.43
CA SER A 459 53.97 9.90 -2.42
C SER A 459 53.31 9.96 -3.79
N GLU A 460 53.94 10.32 -4.89
CA GLU A 460 55.21 10.98 -5.21
C GLU A 460 55.06 11.35 -6.69
N ASP A 461 55.82 12.34 -7.13
CA ASP A 461 55.91 12.82 -8.50
C ASP A 461 56.39 11.70 -9.46
N GLU A 462 55.79 11.59 -10.64
CA GLU A 462 56.46 11.08 -11.83
C GLU A 462 56.20 12.02 -13.00
N ASP A 463 57.26 12.76 -13.34
CA ASP A 463 57.50 13.37 -14.64
C ASP A 463 57.69 12.26 -15.69
N GLU A 464 56.92 12.28 -16.78
CA GLU A 464 57.40 11.71 -18.04
C GLU A 464 57.08 12.62 -19.22
N ASP A 465 58.17 13.14 -19.76
CA ASP A 465 58.35 13.86 -21.02
C ASP A 465 58.15 12.87 -22.18
N GLY A 466 57.33 13.24 -23.17
CA GLY A 466 56.87 12.32 -24.20
C GLY A 466 56.39 13.02 -25.47
N SER A 467 57.25 13.84 -26.07
CA SER A 467 57.11 14.28 -27.46
C SER A 467 57.19 13.08 -28.41
N ILE A 468 56.25 12.92 -29.35
CA ILE A 468 56.51 12.43 -30.73
C ILE A 468 55.26 12.58 -31.64
N SER A 469 55.54 13.18 -32.79
CA SER A 469 54.94 13.11 -34.13
C SER A 469 53.43 13.31 -34.38
N SER A 470 53.16 14.48 -34.97
CA SER A 470 52.48 14.65 -36.26
C SER A 470 51.95 13.39 -36.97
N TYR A 471 50.64 13.33 -37.14
CA TYR A 471 50.05 12.84 -38.38
C TYR A 471 49.04 13.87 -38.89
N ASP A 472 49.43 14.40 -40.05
CA ASP A 472 48.69 15.25 -40.97
C ASP A 472 47.95 14.28 -41.89
N ASP A 473 46.63 14.35 -41.93
CA ASP A 473 45.81 13.79 -43.00
C ASP A 473 44.59 14.72 -43.15
N GLY A 474 44.73 15.64 -44.09
CA GLY A 474 43.62 16.42 -44.63
C GLY A 474 42.67 15.58 -45.48
N VAL A 475 41.59 16.25 -45.92
CA VAL A 475 40.55 15.92 -46.96
C VAL A 475 39.13 16.14 -46.37
N PRO A 476 38.17 16.75 -47.10
CA PRO A 476 38.01 18.19 -47.17
C PRO A 476 36.63 18.66 -46.66
N GLU A 477 36.56 19.96 -46.37
CA GLU A 477 35.37 20.71 -45.99
C GLU A 477 34.39 20.82 -47.19
N GLU A 478 33.31 20.03 -47.20
CA GLU A 478 32.13 20.30 -48.03
C GLU A 478 31.12 21.12 -47.22
N GLN A 479 31.09 22.42 -47.54
CA GLN A 479 30.11 23.38 -47.05
C GLN A 479 28.73 23.10 -47.65
N PHE A 480 27.77 22.66 -46.82
CA PHE A 480 26.34 22.82 -47.11
C PHE A 480 25.82 24.07 -46.41
N GLN A 481 25.83 25.20 -47.13
CA GLN A 481 25.06 26.39 -46.74
C GLN A 481 23.58 26.15 -47.04
N TYR A 482 22.75 26.01 -46.00
CA TYR A 482 21.32 26.28 -46.11
C TYR A 482 21.02 27.65 -45.53
N GLN A 483 20.90 28.66 -46.39
CA GLN A 483 20.31 29.95 -46.03
C GLN A 483 18.78 29.81 -46.00
N TYR A 484 18.18 29.86 -44.82
CA TYR A 484 16.77 30.23 -44.68
C TYR A 484 16.70 31.71 -44.29
N GLN A 485 16.39 32.57 -45.26
CA GLN A 485 15.96 33.94 -44.99
C GLN A 485 14.47 33.93 -44.65
N TYR A 486 14.12 34.14 -43.38
CA TYR A 486 12.80 34.68 -43.02
C TYR A 486 12.98 36.13 -42.62
N ALA A 487 12.55 37.04 -43.51
CA ALA A 487 12.38 38.44 -43.20
C ALA A 487 11.13 38.61 -42.32
N ILE A 488 11.32 39.04 -41.07
CA ILE A 488 10.23 39.52 -40.21
C ILE A 488 10.21 41.05 -40.30
N PRO A 489 9.16 41.68 -40.84
CA PRO A 489 9.00 43.12 -40.70
C PRO A 489 8.49 43.44 -39.29
N VAL A 490 9.39 43.88 -38.42
CA VAL A 490 9.02 44.48 -37.13
C VAL A 490 8.70 45.96 -37.34
N LYS A 491 7.40 46.30 -37.39
CA LYS A 491 6.90 47.61 -36.96
C LYS A 491 5.48 47.46 -36.43
N THR A 492 5.33 47.32 -35.13
CA THR A 492 4.09 47.66 -34.42
C THR A 492 4.36 48.83 -33.45
N PRO A 493 3.51 49.86 -33.43
CA PRO A 493 3.65 51.02 -32.55
C PRO A 493 3.22 50.68 -31.10
N PRO A 494 3.62 51.49 -30.11
CA PRO A 494 3.31 51.23 -28.71
C PRO A 494 1.79 51.33 -28.44
N PRO A 495 1.25 50.54 -27.49
CA PRO A 495 -0.18 50.54 -27.22
C PRO A 495 -0.59 51.83 -26.51
N THR A 496 -1.48 52.60 -27.15
CA THR A 496 -2.25 53.67 -26.50
C THR A 496 -3.21 53.06 -25.47
N ARG A 497 -3.20 53.62 -24.25
CA ARG A 497 -4.19 53.35 -23.20
C ARG A 497 -5.59 53.73 -23.68
N GLY A 498 -6.36 52.75 -24.13
CA GLY A 498 -7.80 52.86 -24.33
C GLY A 498 -8.53 52.18 -23.18
N ASN A 499 -9.35 52.94 -22.45
CA ASN A 499 -10.29 52.38 -21.48
C ASN A 499 -11.37 51.58 -22.24
N PHE A 500 -11.29 50.26 -22.21
CA PHE A 500 -12.38 49.37 -22.61
C PHE A 500 -13.18 48.99 -21.37
N SER A 501 -14.39 49.53 -21.22
CA SER A 501 -15.42 48.95 -20.37
C SER A 501 -16.16 47.88 -21.17
N VAL A 502 -15.94 46.62 -20.82
CA VAL A 502 -16.72 45.50 -21.35
C VAL A 502 -17.92 45.31 -20.43
N GLU A 503 -19.11 45.70 -20.90
CA GLU A 503 -20.37 45.29 -20.27
C GLU A 503 -20.63 43.83 -20.64
N PHE A 504 -20.61 42.95 -19.63
CA PHE A 504 -21.04 41.57 -19.77
C PHE A 504 -22.57 41.53 -19.71
N THR A 505 -23.21 41.28 -20.85
CA THR A 505 -24.62 40.88 -20.87
C THR A 505 -24.70 39.43 -20.40
N GLU A 506 -25.20 39.24 -19.18
CA GLU A 506 -25.52 37.93 -18.61
C GLU A 506 -26.59 37.24 -19.49
N VAL A 507 -26.16 36.29 -20.31
CA VAL A 507 -27.06 35.30 -20.91
C VAL A 507 -27.19 34.17 -19.92
N VAL A 508 -28.13 34.31 -18.99
CA VAL A 508 -28.56 33.22 -18.10
C VAL A 508 -29.33 32.22 -18.97
N SER A 509 -28.66 31.15 -19.40
CA SER A 509 -29.34 30.00 -20.01
C SER A 509 -29.79 29.06 -18.89
N ASP A 510 -31.11 29.00 -18.66
CA ASP A 510 -31.79 28.10 -17.71
C ASP A 510 -31.71 26.62 -18.17
N TYR A 511 -30.51 26.06 -18.29
CA TYR A 511 -30.33 24.62 -18.45
C TYR A 511 -30.09 23.98 -17.09
N SER A 512 -31.17 23.51 -16.45
CA SER A 512 -31.15 22.83 -15.15
C SER A 512 -30.77 21.34 -15.23
N GLY A 513 -30.09 20.92 -16.30
CA GLY A 513 -29.55 19.57 -16.40
C GLY A 513 -28.34 19.40 -15.48
N PRO A 514 -28.09 18.18 -14.94
CA PRO A 514 -26.85 17.92 -14.21
C PRO A 514 -25.67 18.23 -15.14
N ILE A 515 -24.85 19.20 -14.77
CA ILE A 515 -23.61 19.51 -15.50
C ILE A 515 -22.84 18.20 -15.61
N PRO A 516 -22.50 17.73 -16.82
CA PRO A 516 -21.75 16.49 -16.96
C PRO A 516 -20.47 16.62 -16.12
N PRO A 517 -20.15 15.59 -15.31
CA PRO A 517 -19.06 15.70 -14.36
C PRO A 517 -17.76 16.04 -15.07
N LYS A 518 -17.09 17.10 -14.61
CA LYS A 518 -15.83 17.57 -15.19
C LYS A 518 -14.83 16.42 -15.23
N THR A 519 -14.21 16.17 -16.37
CA THR A 519 -13.25 15.06 -16.49
C THR A 519 -11.85 15.56 -16.18
N THR A 520 -11.20 14.91 -15.21
CA THR A 520 -9.81 15.19 -14.86
C THR A 520 -8.92 14.16 -15.52
N CYS A 521 -7.90 14.62 -16.22
CA CYS A 521 -6.95 13.73 -16.89
C CYS A 521 -5.58 13.80 -16.26
N PHE A 522 -4.90 12.66 -16.21
CA PHE A 522 -3.51 12.52 -15.79
C PHE A 522 -2.70 12.07 -16.99
N VAL A 523 -1.62 12.78 -17.27
CA VAL A 523 -0.72 12.50 -18.39
C VAL A 523 0.65 12.17 -17.83
N THR A 524 1.26 11.11 -18.35
CA THR A 524 2.68 10.84 -18.15
C THR A 524 3.35 10.50 -19.47
N ALA A 525 4.67 10.45 -19.46
CA ALA A 525 5.47 10.13 -20.64
C ALA A 525 6.65 9.25 -20.23
N SER A 526 6.83 8.13 -20.91
CA SER A 526 7.94 7.22 -20.68
C SER A 526 8.41 6.64 -22.00
N TYR A 527 9.69 6.87 -22.30
CA TYR A 527 10.35 6.47 -23.54
C TYR A 527 11.68 5.83 -23.18
N ALA A 528 11.95 4.67 -23.75
CA ALA A 528 13.25 4.04 -23.61
C ALA A 528 13.51 3.03 -24.75
N LYS A 529 14.79 2.76 -24.98
CA LYS A 529 15.25 1.82 -26.01
C LYS A 529 14.86 0.38 -25.69
N THR A 530 14.86 0.01 -24.40
CA THR A 530 14.47 -1.31 -23.91
C THR A 530 13.50 -1.19 -22.75
N LEU A 531 12.65 -2.20 -22.54
CA LEU A 531 11.70 -2.21 -21.42
C LEU A 531 12.39 -2.15 -20.05
N GLN A 532 13.60 -2.70 -19.93
CA GLN A 532 14.39 -2.69 -18.69
C GLN A 532 14.88 -1.29 -18.32
N SER A 533 15.03 -0.41 -19.32
CA SER A 533 15.42 0.99 -19.13
C SER A 533 14.24 1.94 -18.93
N MET A 534 13.01 1.43 -18.96
CA MET A 534 11.81 2.23 -18.71
C MET A 534 11.69 2.58 -17.24
N ASP A 535 11.12 3.75 -16.97
CA ASP A 535 10.74 4.10 -15.61
C ASP A 535 9.63 3.17 -15.12
N ASN A 536 9.65 2.86 -13.82
CA ASN A 536 8.59 2.09 -13.18
C ASN A 536 7.28 2.87 -13.23
N MET A 537 6.33 2.35 -13.99
CA MET A 537 4.98 2.90 -14.08
C MET A 537 4.14 2.48 -12.90
N ILE A 538 3.39 3.44 -12.35
CA ILE A 538 2.39 3.13 -11.35
C ILE A 538 1.18 2.40 -11.97
N HIS A 539 0.58 1.50 -11.21
CA HIS A 539 -0.71 0.91 -11.56
C HIS A 539 -1.84 1.87 -11.17
N VAL A 540 -2.72 2.19 -12.13
CA VAL A 540 -3.84 3.14 -11.92
C VAL A 540 -5.22 2.47 -12.04
N ARG A 541 -5.28 1.14 -11.93
CA ARG A 541 -6.55 0.39 -11.83
C ARG A 541 -7.31 0.82 -10.57
N ASN A 542 -8.64 0.77 -10.64
CA ASN A 542 -9.55 1.09 -9.53
C ASN A 542 -9.47 2.54 -9.04
N THR A 543 -9.01 3.45 -9.89
CA THR A 543 -9.11 4.89 -9.65
C THR A 543 -10.54 5.38 -9.94
N SER A 544 -10.82 6.64 -9.60
CA SER A 544 -12.12 7.27 -9.81
C SER A 544 -12.60 7.15 -11.26
N PRO A 545 -13.91 6.89 -11.52
CA PRO A 545 -14.46 6.91 -12.87
C PRO A 545 -14.41 8.30 -13.54
N TYR A 546 -14.12 9.36 -12.77
CA TYR A 546 -13.94 10.72 -13.29
C TYR A 546 -12.51 11.01 -13.74
N PHE A 547 -11.60 10.05 -13.58
CA PHE A 547 -10.20 10.18 -13.94
C PHE A 547 -9.88 9.38 -15.20
N LYS A 548 -9.15 10.01 -16.12
CA LYS A 548 -8.55 9.34 -17.28
C LYS A 548 -7.04 9.43 -17.21
N PHE A 549 -6.36 8.35 -17.58
CA PHE A 549 -4.90 8.26 -17.49
C PHE A 549 -4.34 8.02 -18.88
N PHE A 550 -3.51 8.94 -19.36
CA PHE A 550 -2.87 8.86 -20.68
C PHE A 550 -1.36 8.72 -20.53
N MET A 551 -0.77 7.81 -21.30
CA MET A 551 0.68 7.61 -21.30
C MET A 551 1.25 7.74 -22.70
N PHE A 552 2.17 8.69 -22.85
CA PHE A 552 3.00 8.85 -24.04
C PHE A 552 4.17 7.88 -24.02
N THR A 553 4.32 7.08 -25.07
CA THR A 553 5.39 6.06 -25.12
C THR A 553 5.71 5.63 -26.55
N ASN A 554 6.84 4.92 -26.73
CA ASN A 554 7.20 4.21 -27.97
C ASN A 554 6.77 2.73 -27.96
N TRP A 555 6.17 2.23 -26.87
CA TRP A 555 5.81 0.82 -26.68
C TRP A 555 4.30 0.57 -26.73
N ASN A 556 3.86 -0.40 -27.53
CA ASN A 556 2.44 -0.78 -27.58
C ASN A 556 2.02 -1.67 -26.39
N ASP A 557 0.72 -1.96 -26.26
CA ASP A 557 0.17 -2.77 -25.15
C ASP A 557 0.66 -4.22 -25.15
N ASP A 558 0.94 -4.79 -26.31
CA ASP A 558 1.46 -6.17 -26.43
C ASP A 558 2.87 -6.29 -25.86
N GLN A 559 3.68 -5.24 -26.03
CA GLN A 559 5.05 -5.19 -25.56
C GLN A 559 5.15 -4.80 -24.07
N TRP A 560 4.26 -3.95 -23.58
CA TRP A 560 4.36 -3.42 -22.22
C TRP A 560 3.00 -3.22 -21.58
N LYS A 561 2.63 -4.08 -20.63
CA LYS A 561 1.33 -3.96 -19.97
C LYS A 561 1.36 -2.85 -18.92
N THR A 562 0.58 -1.78 -19.12
CA THR A 562 0.41 -0.67 -18.17
C THR A 562 -1.04 -0.52 -17.78
N PRO A 563 -1.53 -1.32 -16.80
CA PRO A 563 -2.96 -1.43 -16.59
C PRO A 563 -3.62 -0.15 -16.07
N GLY A 564 -4.71 0.25 -16.74
CA GLY A 564 -5.46 1.48 -16.45
C GLY A 564 -4.99 2.70 -17.25
N TRP A 565 -3.84 2.61 -17.93
CA TRP A 565 -3.34 3.68 -18.80
C TRP A 565 -3.84 3.51 -20.24
N ILE A 566 -4.31 4.61 -20.83
CA ILE A 566 -4.57 4.73 -22.26
C ILE A 566 -3.27 5.16 -22.93
N LYS A 567 -2.71 4.29 -23.78
CA LYS A 567 -1.44 4.59 -24.44
C LYS A 567 -1.63 5.46 -25.67
N ILE A 568 -0.76 6.46 -25.78
CA ILE A 568 -0.56 7.25 -26.98
C ILE A 568 0.83 6.91 -27.51
N THR A 569 0.87 5.97 -28.44
CA THR A 569 2.13 5.50 -29.04
C THR A 569 2.60 6.51 -30.08
N THR A 570 3.80 7.03 -29.90
CA THR A 570 4.35 8.08 -30.78
C THR A 570 5.76 7.72 -31.21
N LYS A 571 6.12 8.05 -32.45
CA LYS A 571 7.48 7.99 -32.96
C LYS A 571 7.85 9.37 -33.47
N TYR A 572 8.78 10.03 -32.78
CA TYR A 572 9.29 11.32 -33.20
C TYR A 572 10.71 11.19 -33.75
N ASN A 573 11.10 12.14 -34.60
CA ASN A 573 12.45 12.22 -35.12
C ASN A 573 13.33 13.13 -34.25
N TYR A 574 13.43 12.81 -32.96
CA TYR A 574 14.32 13.50 -32.02
C TYR A 574 15.42 12.54 -31.56
N THR A 575 16.63 13.07 -31.41
CA THR A 575 17.80 12.26 -31.08
C THR A 575 17.81 11.85 -29.61
N ARG A 576 17.24 12.65 -28.70
CA ARG A 576 17.29 12.39 -27.25
C ARG A 576 15.95 11.86 -26.75
N SER A 577 15.93 10.73 -26.05
CA SER A 577 14.69 10.16 -25.46
C SER A 577 13.96 11.12 -24.51
N ILE A 578 14.72 11.95 -23.78
CA ILE A 578 14.17 12.97 -22.91
C ILE A 578 13.33 13.99 -23.68
N THR A 579 13.68 14.31 -24.94
CA THR A 579 12.91 15.20 -25.80
C THR A 579 11.54 14.62 -26.13
N HIS A 580 11.47 13.32 -26.44
CA HIS A 580 10.21 12.62 -26.64
C HIS A 580 9.31 12.71 -25.40
N SER A 581 9.89 12.53 -24.21
CA SER A 581 9.14 12.62 -22.94
C SER A 581 8.56 14.02 -22.69
N ARG A 582 9.26 15.08 -23.11
CA ARG A 582 8.81 16.47 -22.92
C ARG A 582 7.66 16.84 -23.85
N TYR A 583 7.50 16.16 -24.99
CA TYR A 583 6.35 16.38 -25.86
C TYR A 583 5.04 16.09 -25.14
N GLY A 584 4.86 14.88 -24.60
CA GLY A 584 3.63 14.50 -23.89
C GLY A 584 3.37 15.38 -22.66
N LYS A 585 4.44 15.83 -22.01
CA LYS A 585 4.40 16.72 -20.85
C LYS A 585 3.81 18.09 -21.14
N PHE A 586 4.35 18.80 -22.12
CA PHE A 586 3.97 20.19 -22.40
C PHE A 586 2.93 20.32 -23.51
N LEU A 587 2.93 19.39 -24.47
CA LEU A 587 2.06 19.40 -25.65
C LEU A 587 0.99 18.30 -25.65
N GLY A 588 0.68 17.69 -24.50
CA GLY A 588 -0.41 16.71 -24.39
C GLY A 588 -1.75 17.23 -24.95
N TRP A 589 -2.01 18.53 -24.84
CA TRP A 589 -3.19 19.21 -25.38
C TRP A 589 -3.31 19.18 -26.91
N LYS A 590 -2.24 18.85 -27.65
CA LYS A 590 -2.31 18.70 -29.12
C LYS A 590 -3.06 17.44 -29.54
N TYR A 591 -3.30 16.51 -28.63
CA TYR A 591 -4.08 15.30 -28.92
C TYR A 591 -5.56 15.56 -28.74
N ASP A 592 -6.32 15.34 -29.80
CA ASP A 592 -7.76 15.61 -29.83
C ASP A 592 -8.50 14.93 -28.68
N GLN A 593 -8.14 13.68 -28.37
CA GLN A 593 -8.75 12.95 -27.27
C GLN A 593 -8.57 13.68 -25.92
N ILE A 594 -7.34 14.11 -25.60
CA ILE A 594 -7.06 14.86 -24.37
C ILE A 594 -7.76 16.23 -24.40
N ARG A 595 -7.68 16.94 -25.53
CA ARG A 595 -8.26 18.28 -25.67
C ARG A 595 -9.79 18.30 -25.57
N GLN A 596 -10.45 17.29 -26.13
CA GLN A 596 -11.90 17.20 -26.17
C GLN A 596 -12.46 16.64 -24.86
N GLU A 597 -11.81 15.62 -24.29
CA GLU A 597 -12.34 14.89 -23.15
C GLU A 597 -11.97 15.47 -21.79
N CYS A 598 -10.92 16.30 -21.70
CA CYS A 598 -10.39 16.77 -20.42
C CYS A 598 -10.72 18.25 -20.17
N ASP A 599 -11.14 18.57 -18.95
CA ASP A 599 -11.30 19.97 -18.50
C ASP A 599 -10.03 20.50 -17.85
N ALA A 600 -9.29 19.61 -17.19
CA ALA A 600 -7.95 19.87 -16.68
C ALA A 600 -7.08 18.63 -16.90
N VAL A 601 -5.79 18.86 -17.14
CA VAL A 601 -4.77 17.83 -17.34
C VAL A 601 -3.67 18.04 -16.32
N TYR A 602 -3.33 17.00 -15.56
CA TYR A 602 -2.15 16.99 -14.71
C TYR A 602 -1.06 16.16 -15.35
N TYR A 603 0.07 16.78 -15.67
CA TYR A 603 1.28 16.01 -15.94
C TYR A 603 1.87 15.50 -14.62
N MET A 604 2.33 14.25 -14.61
CA MET A 604 3.12 13.69 -13.53
C MET A 604 4.22 12.75 -14.07
N ASP A 605 5.38 12.75 -13.42
CA ASP A 605 6.40 11.72 -13.68
C ASP A 605 5.80 10.32 -13.43
N SER A 606 6.22 9.33 -14.24
CA SER A 606 5.68 7.96 -14.32
C SER A 606 5.61 7.19 -13.00
N ASN A 607 6.49 7.54 -12.07
CA ASN A 607 6.64 6.91 -10.77
C ASN A 607 5.86 7.62 -9.64
N ILE A 608 5.20 8.75 -9.89
CA ILE A 608 4.47 9.51 -8.88
C ILE A 608 3.07 8.92 -8.67
N GLN A 609 2.66 8.69 -7.42
CA GLN A 609 1.33 8.20 -7.06
C GLN A 609 0.41 9.32 -6.57
N LEU A 610 -0.87 9.25 -6.97
CA LEU A 610 -1.94 10.11 -6.44
C LEU A 610 -2.17 9.82 -4.95
N LYS A 611 -2.15 10.86 -4.09
CA LYS A 611 -2.46 10.73 -2.66
C LYS A 611 -3.69 11.52 -2.26
N ALA A 612 -3.91 12.70 -2.84
CA ALA A 612 -5.13 13.46 -2.59
C ALA A 612 -6.37 12.68 -3.02
N ASN A 613 -7.47 12.89 -2.29
CA ASN A 613 -8.76 12.27 -2.59
C ASN A 613 -9.40 12.86 -3.85
N GLN A 614 -10.44 12.20 -4.33
CA GLN A 614 -11.14 12.59 -5.56
C GLN A 614 -11.68 14.01 -5.53
N SER A 615 -12.29 14.45 -4.42
CA SER A 615 -12.88 15.80 -4.33
C SER A 615 -11.83 16.89 -4.47
N THR A 616 -10.65 16.71 -3.87
CA THR A 616 -9.53 17.65 -3.98
C THR A 616 -9.08 17.82 -5.43
N TRP A 617 -8.94 16.72 -6.17
CA TRP A 617 -8.60 16.76 -7.60
C TRP A 617 -9.65 17.51 -8.42
N MET A 618 -10.93 17.22 -8.17
CA MET A 618 -12.03 17.83 -8.90
C MET A 618 -12.13 19.34 -8.63
N GLU A 619 -11.87 19.78 -7.40
CA GLU A 619 -11.84 21.21 -7.02
C GLU A 619 -10.69 21.95 -7.72
N MET A 620 -9.48 21.36 -7.70
CA MET A 620 -8.33 21.92 -8.40
C MET A 620 -8.57 21.97 -9.93
N SER A 621 -9.15 20.91 -10.51
CA SER A 621 -9.53 20.88 -11.92
C SER A 621 -10.59 21.92 -12.26
N ALA A 622 -11.57 22.13 -11.37
CA ALA A 622 -12.56 23.17 -11.53
C ALA A 622 -11.92 24.56 -11.54
N THR A 623 -10.93 24.80 -10.68
CA THR A 623 -10.17 26.04 -10.60
C THR A 623 -9.31 26.27 -11.84
N ILE A 624 -8.56 25.26 -12.28
CA ILE A 624 -7.72 25.32 -13.50
C ILE A 624 -8.58 25.60 -14.74
N SER A 625 -9.74 24.96 -14.85
CA SER A 625 -10.62 25.12 -16.01
C SER A 625 -11.37 26.46 -16.04
N SER A 626 -11.58 27.12 -14.89
CA SER A 626 -12.32 28.38 -14.79
C SER A 626 -11.47 29.64 -14.76
N THR A 627 -10.14 29.51 -14.74
CA THR A 627 -9.21 30.63 -14.60
C THR A 627 -8.24 30.70 -15.78
N GLU A 628 -7.80 31.91 -16.11
CA GLU A 628 -6.67 32.16 -17.01
C GLU A 628 -5.51 32.63 -16.13
N PRO A 629 -4.27 32.12 -16.30
CA PRO A 629 -3.72 31.38 -17.45
C PRO A 629 -4.06 29.87 -17.51
N GLY A 630 -4.85 29.35 -16.57
CA GLY A 630 -5.26 27.95 -16.56
C GLY A 630 -4.09 27.00 -16.36
N ILE A 631 -3.11 27.37 -15.53
CA ILE A 631 -1.99 26.51 -15.12
C ILE A 631 -1.80 26.59 -13.61
N MET A 632 -1.57 25.44 -12.97
CA MET A 632 -1.30 25.29 -11.54
C MET A 632 0.00 24.53 -11.33
N GLN A 633 0.92 25.09 -10.54
CA GLN A 633 2.25 24.52 -10.37
C GLN A 633 2.85 24.83 -9.00
N PHE A 634 3.65 23.91 -8.46
CA PHE A 634 4.43 24.17 -7.25
C PHE A 634 5.62 25.08 -7.56
N LYS A 635 5.81 26.12 -6.74
CA LYS A 635 7.07 26.85 -6.72
C LYS A 635 8.18 25.93 -6.20
N HIS A 636 9.36 26.01 -6.78
CA HIS A 636 10.48 25.17 -6.38
C HIS A 636 10.94 25.52 -4.95
N GLU A 637 10.91 24.54 -4.04
CA GLU A 637 11.17 24.76 -2.60
C GLU A 637 12.62 25.12 -2.27
N GLN A 638 13.58 24.71 -3.10
CA GLN A 638 14.97 25.07 -2.87
C GLN A 638 15.11 26.56 -3.14
N ASN A 639 15.72 27.30 -2.21
CA ASN A 639 16.11 28.72 -2.32
C ASN A 639 17.09 28.94 -3.49
N ARG A 640 16.63 28.70 -4.73
CA ARG A 640 17.30 29.08 -5.96
C ARG A 640 16.93 30.54 -6.18
N SER A 641 17.93 31.41 -6.29
CA SER A 641 17.68 32.82 -6.55
C SER A 641 17.30 33.09 -8.00
N GLY A 642 17.44 32.10 -8.89
CA GLY A 642 17.21 32.30 -10.32
C GLY A 642 17.52 31.09 -11.21
N ILE A 643 17.49 31.32 -12.53
CA ILE A 643 17.76 30.31 -13.57
C ILE A 643 19.21 29.81 -13.52
N PHE A 644 20.21 30.69 -13.35
CA PHE A 644 21.61 30.28 -13.29
C PHE A 644 21.96 29.49 -12.03
N ASP A 645 21.28 29.75 -10.91
CA ASP A 645 21.41 28.94 -9.69
C ASP A 645 20.88 27.52 -9.88
N GLU A 646 19.84 27.37 -10.69
CA GLU A 646 19.30 26.07 -11.07
C GLU A 646 20.27 25.35 -12.03
N PHE A 647 20.88 26.04 -12.98
CA PHE A 647 21.94 25.46 -13.80
C PHE A 647 23.16 25.00 -13.00
N ALA A 648 23.59 25.77 -12.01
CA ALA A 648 24.64 25.36 -11.09
C ALA A 648 24.26 24.07 -10.34
N ALA A 649 22.97 23.92 -9.97
CA ALA A 649 22.45 22.68 -9.39
C ALA A 649 22.51 21.52 -10.37
N ILE A 650 22.02 21.74 -11.60
CA ILE A 650 21.97 20.75 -12.67
C ILE A 650 23.38 20.19 -12.93
N THR A 651 24.38 21.07 -13.06
CA THR A 651 25.78 20.66 -13.23
C THR A 651 26.31 19.94 -11.99
N LYS A 652 26.10 20.49 -10.78
CA LYS A 652 26.56 19.87 -9.52
C LYS A 652 26.03 18.45 -9.33
N TRP A 653 24.77 18.22 -9.67
CA TRP A 653 24.11 16.93 -9.52
C TRP A 653 24.21 16.04 -10.76
N LYS A 654 24.99 16.45 -11.77
CA LYS A 654 25.18 15.76 -13.05
C LYS A 654 23.85 15.43 -13.74
N LYS A 655 22.86 16.33 -13.63
CA LYS A 655 21.53 16.16 -14.25
C LYS A 655 21.52 16.56 -15.73
N ASP A 656 22.59 17.21 -16.19
CA ASP A 656 22.89 17.51 -17.58
C ASP A 656 24.42 17.58 -17.77
N TYR A 657 24.86 17.54 -19.02
CA TYR A 657 26.24 17.79 -19.40
C TYR A 657 26.58 19.29 -19.34
N ALA A 658 27.77 19.62 -18.84
CA ALA A 658 28.19 21.01 -18.63
C ALA A 658 28.18 21.85 -19.92
N GLY A 659 28.52 21.26 -21.07
CA GLY A 659 28.50 21.95 -22.36
C GLY A 659 27.10 22.44 -22.76
N ASN A 660 26.06 21.63 -22.54
CA ASN A 660 24.67 22.00 -22.84
C ASN A 660 24.18 23.11 -21.91
N VAL A 661 24.57 23.04 -20.63
CA VAL A 661 24.29 24.10 -19.66
C VAL A 661 24.92 25.44 -20.10
N GLN A 662 26.17 25.43 -20.57
CA GLN A 662 26.81 26.66 -21.07
C GLN A 662 26.15 27.22 -22.32
N LYS A 663 25.74 26.38 -23.28
CA LYS A 663 24.94 26.80 -24.44
C LYS A 663 23.62 27.46 -24.01
N SER A 664 22.96 26.89 -22.99
CA SER A 664 21.72 27.45 -22.43
C SER A 664 21.95 28.82 -21.81
N ILE A 665 22.99 28.96 -20.97
CA ILE A 665 23.36 30.23 -20.33
C ILE A 665 23.65 31.31 -21.39
N ALA A 666 24.40 30.96 -22.44
CA ALA A 666 24.68 31.86 -23.55
C ALA A 666 23.41 32.28 -24.29
N TRP A 667 22.50 31.33 -24.55
CA TRP A 667 21.22 31.61 -25.20
C TRP A 667 20.33 32.54 -24.38
N PHE A 668 20.20 32.29 -23.06
CA PHE A 668 19.45 33.15 -22.14
C PHE A 668 20.03 34.56 -22.09
N SER A 669 21.37 34.67 -21.94
CA SER A 669 22.05 35.96 -21.87
C SER A 669 21.91 36.79 -23.15
N ALA A 670 21.61 36.14 -24.29
CA ALA A 670 21.36 36.80 -25.56
C ALA A 670 19.90 37.24 -25.75
N GLN A 671 18.96 36.78 -24.90
CA GLN A 671 17.57 37.23 -24.99
C GLN A 671 17.43 38.62 -24.36
N PRO A 672 16.83 39.59 -25.07
CA PRO A 672 16.71 40.97 -24.58
C PRO A 672 15.79 41.12 -23.36
N ASP A 673 14.94 40.14 -23.11
CA ASP A 673 13.94 40.06 -22.04
C ASP A 673 14.32 39.03 -20.96
N PHE A 674 15.58 38.58 -20.90
CA PHE A 674 16.02 37.65 -19.87
C PHE A 674 16.41 38.37 -18.58
N GLU A 675 15.81 37.91 -17.48
CA GLU A 675 16.19 38.24 -16.11
C GLU A 675 16.64 36.95 -15.42
N ASN A 676 17.71 37.00 -14.61
CA ASN A 676 18.17 35.78 -13.95
C ASN A 676 17.31 35.43 -12.73
N ASP A 677 16.76 36.41 -12.02
CA ASP A 677 16.02 36.29 -10.76
C ASP A 677 14.56 35.83 -10.92
N ILE A 678 14.29 35.10 -12.00
CA ILE A 678 12.97 34.54 -12.31
C ILE A 678 12.64 33.38 -11.35
N PRO A 679 11.41 33.34 -10.79
CA PRO A 679 10.94 32.22 -9.98
C PRO A 679 10.98 30.89 -10.74
N ILE A 680 11.60 29.87 -10.14
CA ILE A 680 11.63 28.50 -10.67
C ILE A 680 10.44 27.70 -10.11
N TYR A 681 9.85 26.87 -10.96
CA TYR A 681 8.73 25.99 -10.62
C TYR A 681 9.10 24.52 -10.82
N MET A 682 8.43 23.63 -10.07
CA MET A 682 8.67 22.19 -10.17
C MET A 682 7.97 21.61 -11.38
N ASN A 683 8.72 21.12 -12.36
CA ASN A 683 8.13 20.49 -13.54
C ASN A 683 7.85 18.99 -13.38
N GLN A 684 8.19 18.36 -12.26
CA GLN A 684 7.82 16.93 -12.03
C GLN A 684 6.31 16.72 -12.01
N LEU A 685 5.58 17.82 -11.78
CA LEU A 685 4.14 17.85 -11.73
C LEU A 685 3.59 19.26 -11.96
N PHE A 686 2.58 19.38 -12.81
CA PHE A 686 1.76 20.59 -12.91
C PHE A 686 0.41 20.26 -13.55
N GLY A 687 -0.60 21.08 -13.25
CA GLY A 687 -1.93 21.01 -13.86
C GLY A 687 -2.12 22.13 -14.89
N TYR A 688 -2.85 21.87 -15.96
CA TYR A 688 -3.19 22.87 -16.96
C TYR A 688 -4.56 22.63 -17.62
N ASN A 689 -5.16 23.70 -18.13
CA ASN A 689 -6.35 23.66 -18.95
C ASN A 689 -5.93 23.42 -20.41
N PRO A 690 -6.25 22.27 -21.03
CA PRO A 690 -5.82 21.96 -22.39
C PRO A 690 -6.46 22.88 -23.44
N LYS A 691 -7.49 23.65 -23.07
CA LYS A 691 -8.19 24.62 -23.92
C LYS A 691 -7.75 26.07 -23.68
N SER A 692 -6.89 26.35 -22.69
CA SER A 692 -6.41 27.72 -22.41
C SER A 692 -5.50 28.21 -23.55
N PRO A 693 -5.86 29.30 -24.25
CA PRO A 693 -5.02 29.88 -25.28
C PRO A 693 -3.67 30.37 -24.76
N THR A 694 -3.61 30.84 -23.50
CA THR A 694 -2.34 31.27 -22.87
C THR A 694 -1.44 30.08 -22.65
N TYR A 695 -1.93 28.99 -22.05
CA TYR A 695 -1.13 27.79 -21.85
C TYR A 695 -0.66 27.17 -23.17
N GLN A 696 -1.53 27.10 -24.18
CA GLN A 696 -1.17 26.58 -25.51
C GLN A 696 -0.04 27.40 -26.16
N ARG A 697 -0.13 28.73 -26.11
CA ARG A 697 0.90 29.63 -26.67
C ARG A 697 2.23 29.52 -25.91
N LEU A 698 2.15 29.52 -24.58
CA LEU A 698 3.29 29.38 -23.67
C LEU A 698 4.04 28.06 -23.92
N SER A 699 3.31 26.94 -23.90
CA SER A 699 3.87 25.59 -24.11
C SER A 699 4.35 25.37 -25.54
N GLN A 700 3.72 26.00 -26.53
CA GLN A 700 4.22 26.02 -27.91
C GLN A 700 5.55 26.77 -28.00
N GLY A 701 5.66 27.97 -27.42
CA GLY A 701 6.90 28.74 -27.41
C GLY A 701 8.05 28.02 -26.69
N PHE A 702 7.75 27.34 -25.57
CA PHE A 702 8.69 26.42 -24.93
C PHE A 702 9.17 25.34 -25.90
N TRP A 703 8.24 24.67 -26.59
CA TRP A 703 8.54 23.56 -27.47
C TRP A 703 9.35 23.98 -28.70
N ASP A 704 9.01 25.10 -29.32
CA ASP A 704 9.68 25.62 -30.53
C ASP A 704 11.19 25.80 -30.33
N HIS A 705 11.61 26.10 -29.10
CA HIS A 705 13.02 26.14 -28.74
C HIS A 705 13.54 24.78 -28.28
N TYR A 706 12.86 24.14 -27.33
CA TYR A 706 13.30 22.90 -26.70
C TYR A 706 13.51 21.75 -27.71
N SER A 707 12.66 21.68 -28.76
CA SER A 707 12.73 20.60 -29.75
C SER A 707 13.94 20.67 -30.69
N LYS A 708 14.74 21.75 -30.63
CA LYS A 708 15.97 21.88 -31.42
C LYS A 708 17.11 21.04 -30.86
N GLU A 709 17.03 20.62 -29.59
CA GLU A 709 18.06 19.84 -28.90
C GLU A 709 19.44 20.54 -28.87
N GLU A 710 19.48 21.86 -29.00
CA GLU A 710 20.73 22.65 -29.10
C GLU A 710 21.37 22.95 -27.73
N ASP A 711 20.62 22.82 -26.64
CA ASP A 711 21.00 23.21 -25.29
C ASP A 711 20.59 22.19 -24.21
N SER A 712 20.44 22.62 -22.96
CA SER A 712 20.12 21.78 -21.79
C SER A 712 18.81 21.03 -21.99
N TRP A 713 18.83 19.72 -21.75
CA TRP A 713 17.62 18.89 -21.72
C TRP A 713 16.85 19.00 -20.39
N ARG A 714 17.35 19.79 -19.43
CA ARG A 714 16.56 20.16 -18.25
C ARG A 714 15.55 21.23 -18.63
N ASP A 715 14.28 20.91 -18.40
CA ASP A 715 13.13 21.71 -18.80
C ASP A 715 12.82 22.85 -17.81
N GLN A 716 13.27 22.77 -16.55
CA GLN A 716 12.92 23.75 -15.51
C GLN A 716 13.40 25.18 -15.85
N PRO A 717 14.67 25.41 -16.27
CA PRO A 717 15.14 26.75 -16.61
C PRO A 717 14.38 27.40 -17.77
N LEU A 718 14.23 26.67 -18.89
CA LEU A 718 13.52 27.17 -20.06
C LEU A 718 12.05 27.40 -19.78
N TRP A 719 11.41 26.52 -19.01
CA TRP A 719 10.02 26.71 -18.60
C TRP A 719 9.82 27.97 -17.76
N ALA A 720 10.71 28.23 -16.79
CA ALA A 720 10.66 29.43 -15.96
C ALA A 720 10.80 30.71 -16.80
N PHE A 721 11.74 30.73 -17.76
CA PHE A 721 11.87 31.84 -18.69
C PHE A 721 10.64 32.04 -19.55
N MET A 722 10.03 30.96 -20.06
CA MET A 722 8.80 31.06 -20.84
C MET A 722 7.66 31.64 -20.00
N LEU A 723 7.50 31.20 -18.75
CA LEU A 723 6.52 31.80 -17.83
C LEU A 723 6.74 33.32 -17.68
N HIS A 724 7.99 33.76 -17.47
CA HIS A 724 8.34 35.17 -17.38
C HIS A 724 8.05 35.94 -18.67
N ARG A 725 8.54 35.45 -19.82
CA ARG A 725 8.39 36.07 -21.14
C ARG A 725 6.93 36.28 -21.54
N TYR A 726 6.05 35.34 -21.18
CA TYR A 726 4.61 35.45 -21.45
C TYR A 726 3.83 36.11 -20.30
N ASN A 727 4.52 36.61 -19.26
CA ASN A 727 3.94 37.22 -18.07
C ASN A 727 2.89 36.33 -17.38
N VAL A 728 3.22 35.05 -17.21
CA VAL A 728 2.37 34.01 -16.64
C VAL A 728 2.88 33.66 -15.25
N THR A 729 2.03 33.85 -14.23
CA THR A 729 2.24 33.28 -12.89
C THR A 729 1.29 32.09 -12.70
N PRO A 730 1.81 30.87 -12.52
CA PRO A 730 0.97 29.71 -12.23
C PRO A 730 0.18 29.88 -10.93
N LEU A 731 -1.03 29.31 -10.90
CA LEU A 731 -1.78 29.13 -9.67
C LEU A 731 -0.98 28.25 -8.70
N ALA A 732 -1.01 28.60 -7.42
CA ALA A 732 -0.47 27.73 -6.39
C ALA A 732 -1.43 26.55 -6.15
N PHE A 733 -0.88 25.39 -5.84
CA PHE A 733 -1.68 24.32 -5.25
C PHE A 733 -2.21 24.77 -3.88
N PRO A 734 -3.44 24.38 -3.50
CA PRO A 734 -4.05 24.78 -2.22
C PRO A 734 -3.25 24.24 -1.02
N GLU A 735 -2.57 23.11 -1.21
CA GLU A 735 -1.68 22.52 -0.23
C GLU A 735 -0.23 22.78 -0.62
N THR A 736 0.50 23.48 0.25
CA THR A 736 1.93 23.78 0.03
C THR A 736 2.81 22.55 0.16
N ASN A 737 2.37 21.53 0.91
CA ASN A 737 3.11 20.30 1.07
C ASN A 737 2.85 19.34 -0.09
N PHE A 738 3.78 19.28 -1.04
CA PHE A 738 3.77 18.35 -2.17
C PHE A 738 3.42 16.90 -1.76
N LYS A 739 3.86 16.44 -0.57
CA LYS A 739 3.64 15.07 -0.06
C LYS A 739 2.21 14.78 0.43
N ARG A 740 1.35 15.79 0.50
CA ARG A 740 -0.08 15.60 0.81
C ARG A 740 -0.89 15.35 -0.45
N ILE A 741 -0.50 15.98 -1.56
CA ILE A 741 -1.15 15.76 -2.85
C ILE A 741 -0.62 14.48 -3.53
N TRP A 742 0.66 14.17 -3.31
CA TRP A 742 1.37 13.09 -4.01
C TRP A 742 2.20 12.21 -3.09
N LYS A 743 2.45 10.98 -3.56
CA LYS A 743 3.40 10.05 -2.96
C LYS A 743 4.51 9.75 -3.96
N VAL A 744 5.71 10.21 -3.65
CA VAL A 744 6.94 9.80 -4.33
C VAL A 744 7.38 8.48 -3.69
N PRO A 745 7.52 7.38 -4.44
CA PRO A 745 8.06 6.14 -3.90
C PRO A 745 9.40 6.37 -3.20
N ASN A 746 9.69 5.59 -2.16
CA ASN A 746 11.00 5.62 -1.52
C ASN A 746 12.09 5.44 -2.58
N ARG A 747 13.19 6.19 -2.45
CA ARG A 747 14.21 6.47 -3.49
C ARG A 747 14.94 5.26 -4.09
N VAL A 748 14.51 4.04 -3.84
CA VAL A 748 15.26 2.81 -4.12
C VAL A 748 15.33 2.50 -5.61
N ASN A 749 14.50 3.11 -6.48
CA ASN A 749 14.45 2.81 -7.93
C ASN A 749 14.15 4.04 -8.80
N PHE A 750 14.97 5.11 -8.78
CA PHE A 750 14.81 6.23 -9.71
C PHE A 750 15.45 5.96 -11.07
N GLY A 751 14.72 5.29 -11.96
CA GLY A 751 15.01 5.22 -13.40
C GLY A 751 16.44 4.82 -13.79
N HIS A 752 16.79 5.01 -15.06
CA HIS A 752 18.14 4.72 -15.55
C HIS A 752 19.16 5.70 -14.92
N HIS A 753 20.18 5.17 -14.24
CA HIS A 753 21.35 5.91 -13.69
C HIS A 753 21.05 7.04 -12.69
N ASP A 754 19.96 6.99 -11.91
CA ASP A 754 19.55 8.09 -11.00
C ASP A 754 19.40 9.45 -11.73
N HIS A 755 19.14 9.40 -13.05
CA HIS A 755 19.20 10.54 -13.96
C HIS A 755 20.53 11.33 -13.87
N ARG A 756 21.65 10.63 -13.76
CA ARG A 756 22.99 11.22 -13.84
C ARG A 756 23.58 10.95 -15.21
N TYR A 757 24.04 12.02 -15.85
CA TYR A 757 24.60 11.99 -17.19
C TYR A 757 26.01 12.55 -17.14
N THR A 758 26.92 11.82 -17.76
CA THR A 758 28.35 12.14 -17.84
C THR A 758 28.76 12.55 -19.24
N SER A 759 28.01 12.13 -20.27
CA SER A 759 28.28 12.45 -21.67
C SER A 759 26.99 12.68 -22.46
N GLU A 760 27.10 13.27 -23.65
CA GLU A 760 25.97 13.42 -24.57
C GLU A 760 25.46 12.07 -25.11
N ALA A 761 26.35 11.08 -25.23
CA ALA A 761 25.99 9.72 -25.64
C ALA A 761 25.06 9.03 -24.64
N ASP A 762 25.00 9.49 -23.39
CA ASP A 762 24.15 8.91 -22.35
C ASP A 762 22.64 9.19 -22.59
N VAL A 763 22.30 10.15 -23.47
CA VAL A 763 20.91 10.51 -23.79
C VAL A 763 20.52 10.31 -25.25
N ILE A 764 21.49 10.20 -26.16
CA ILE A 764 21.22 9.93 -27.57
C ILE A 764 20.70 8.50 -27.69
N VAL A 765 19.52 8.35 -28.28
CA VAL A 765 18.93 7.04 -28.54
C VAL A 765 18.90 6.82 -30.04
N ASP A 766 19.68 5.84 -30.49
CA ASP A 766 19.50 5.22 -31.79
C ASP A 766 18.27 4.29 -31.71
N TRP A 767 17.19 4.70 -32.36
CA TRP A 767 15.88 4.05 -32.34
C TRP A 767 15.71 2.97 -33.40
N ASP A 768 16.66 2.89 -34.36
CA ASP A 768 16.62 1.93 -35.45
C ASP A 768 17.09 0.51 -35.02
#